data_AF-A0AA96X5B8-F1
#
_entry.id   AF-A0AA96X5B8-F1
#
_cell.length_a   1.000
_cell.length_b   1.000
_cell.length_c   1.000
_cell.angle_alpha   90.00
_cell.angle_beta   90.00
_cell.angle_gamma   90.00
#
_symmetry.space_group_name_H-M   'P 1'
#
loop_
_entity.id
_entity.type
_entity.pdbx_description
1 polymer ?
#
loop_
_entity_poly.entity_id
_entity_poly.type
_entity_poly.pdbx_seq_one_letter_code
_entity_poly.pdbx_strand_id
1 'polypeptide(L)'
;MKCLRALPLLLLVTACSGGGSSSGGEDQAEDPVVEDYPVAFVLRQLSSDDDGSLLQDNIYEPGEFFAGAQLILKERATASAAETVITANIFDGDYDVKDLNTSADGSQLIFAMRAPEIEDADDDEQPTWNIWVYNTETEELNRVIESDLTAEEGQDIAPAFLPDGRIIFSSTRQRRSRALLLDDGKPQFSALTENREEPAFVLHVMEADGTDITQISFNQSHDLNPVVLSDGRVLFNRWDNAAGIDKLSLYTVNPDGSDLAVYYGYHSQNTGTEETEAAFNRPHEMPDGRLLVTLRAPSGLTYGGDLVTIDGIVYSEAYSEPEQSGEMVGQASITVGEVTTDDTISPHGTFASAWPFYDGTSRLLVTWSECRVINEETELLETCPDTLTEDEEVQLADPLYGLWIYDYIAGTQLPIVVVEEGEMISEGVTLEPRTEPTYIPDPVPGVDVDADLVEESVGILDIRSVYDFDGEDIAGIETLADPAQTTADFRPARFLKISKAVGIPDDDVLDFDGAAFGRNGNQGMREILGYTPIQPDGSVRVKVPADMPLAISVVDADGKRIFDSHNNWLQLQAGEVRSCNGCHTSDSEAPHGRTDMQLESAWVGAPTSAAPFANTEPALLAEMGETMAQLLARYIGEAELEGDLHFTDLWTDPAVRTKDDELLLSYGDLSTDAPVESTCLTEWESNCRIVIHYEQHIQPLWDFPREVLDSTGAVIADYTCTVCHSPVDAAGATQIPDGQLDLTTSASSVNDAWFVSYSELVADRAELELSSGVLTPRLVQEFDDDGNPVYEVDEDGELVLDSNGDPIPVMVTVNISSPLTSSALESSFFLSLKVVAHIKGT
;
A
#
# COMPACT_ATOMS: atom_id res chain seq x y z
N MET A 1 -27.10 -82.16 -27.53
CA MET A 1 -26.43 -81.98 -28.85
C MET A 1 -25.30 -80.98 -28.62
N LYS A 2 -24.03 -81.35 -28.84
CA LYS A 2 -23.17 -80.87 -29.95
C LYS A 2 -23.17 -79.32 -30.10
N CYS A 3 -22.03 -78.59 -30.03
CA CYS A 3 -20.60 -78.95 -29.94
C CYS A 3 -19.72 -77.73 -29.57
N LEU A 4 -18.60 -77.93 -28.83
CA LEU A 4 -17.24 -77.28 -28.89
C LEU A 4 -17.15 -75.71 -28.86
N ARG A 5 -16.10 -74.96 -28.44
CA ARG A 5 -14.78 -75.07 -27.72
C ARG A 5 -14.26 -73.60 -27.54
N ALA A 6 -13.27 -73.19 -26.72
CA ALA A 6 -12.45 -73.81 -25.65
C ALA A 6 -11.80 -72.73 -24.72
N LEU A 7 -10.97 -73.22 -23.78
CA LEU A 7 -10.00 -72.58 -22.86
C LEU A 7 -8.80 -71.84 -23.54
N PRO A 8 -7.85 -71.17 -22.82
CA PRO A 8 -7.58 -71.25 -21.36
C PRO A 8 -7.33 -69.95 -20.54
N LEU A 9 -7.38 -70.15 -19.22
CA LEU A 9 -6.85 -69.33 -18.12
C LEU A 9 -5.35 -69.67 -17.89
N LEU A 10 -4.51 -68.72 -17.43
CA LEU A 10 -3.15 -69.00 -16.95
C LEU A 10 -2.86 -68.27 -15.62
N LEU A 11 -2.07 -68.90 -14.73
CA LEU A 11 -1.72 -68.42 -13.38
C LEU A 11 -0.38 -67.64 -13.36
N LEU A 12 -0.24 -66.74 -12.39
CA LEU A 12 1.04 -66.15 -11.97
C LEU A 12 1.98 -67.20 -11.34
N VAL A 13 3.29 -67.00 -11.53
CA VAL A 13 4.37 -67.53 -10.67
C VAL A 13 5.44 -66.45 -10.51
N THR A 14 5.86 -66.19 -9.26
CA THR A 14 6.95 -65.27 -8.90
C THR A 14 8.31 -65.95 -8.86
N ALA A 15 9.38 -65.25 -9.25
CA ALA A 15 10.77 -65.62 -8.93
C ALA A 15 11.67 -64.37 -8.90
N CYS A 16 12.57 -64.28 -7.91
CA CYS A 16 13.51 -63.16 -7.74
C CYS A 16 14.94 -63.55 -8.14
N SER A 17 15.66 -62.63 -8.79
CA SER A 17 17.14 -62.52 -9.02
C SER A 17 17.35 -61.76 -10.34
N GLY A 18 18.25 -60.79 -10.51
CA GLY A 18 19.17 -60.13 -9.57
C GLY A 18 20.45 -59.65 -10.29
N GLY A 19 20.58 -58.33 -10.50
CA GLY A 19 21.85 -57.65 -10.82
C GLY A 19 22.15 -57.29 -12.30
N GLY A 20 22.28 -55.99 -12.57
CA GLY A 20 23.44 -55.44 -13.30
C GLY A 20 23.34 -55.12 -14.81
N SER A 21 23.61 -53.85 -15.12
CA SER A 21 24.13 -53.26 -16.38
C SER A 21 23.28 -53.13 -17.65
N SER A 22 23.02 -51.85 -17.97
CA SER A 22 23.21 -51.16 -19.26
C SER A 22 22.35 -51.46 -20.50
N SER A 23 21.80 -50.35 -21.01
CA SER A 23 21.44 -50.02 -22.41
C SER A 23 20.32 -50.80 -23.10
N GLY A 24 19.34 -50.05 -23.59
CA GLY A 24 18.27 -50.52 -24.47
C GLY A 24 17.03 -49.66 -24.27
N GLY A 25 16.90 -48.58 -25.06
CA GLY A 25 15.65 -47.83 -25.10
C GLY A 25 14.56 -48.69 -25.74
N GLU A 26 13.42 -48.81 -25.06
CA GLU A 26 12.16 -49.28 -25.62
C GLU A 26 11.11 -48.24 -25.25
N ASP A 27 10.40 -47.73 -26.25
CA ASP A 27 9.37 -46.70 -26.09
C ASP A 27 8.31 -47.21 -25.10
N GLN A 28 8.25 -46.60 -23.93
CA GLN A 28 7.24 -46.91 -22.93
C GLN A 28 5.93 -46.29 -23.41
N ALA A 29 4.96 -47.12 -23.79
CA ALA A 29 3.69 -46.66 -24.32
C ALA A 29 2.99 -45.74 -23.30
N GLU A 30 2.64 -44.53 -23.75
CA GLU A 30 1.95 -43.48 -22.98
C GLU A 30 0.75 -44.06 -22.22
N ASP A 31 0.59 -43.65 -20.95
CA ASP A 31 -0.57 -44.05 -20.14
C ASP A 31 -1.80 -43.24 -20.61
N PRO A 32 -2.85 -43.86 -21.17
CA PRO A 32 -3.90 -43.17 -21.92
C PRO A 32 -4.95 -42.49 -21.03
N VAL A 33 -4.52 -41.93 -19.89
CA VAL A 33 -5.36 -41.29 -18.86
C VAL A 33 -4.86 -39.88 -18.50
N VAL A 34 -3.63 -39.50 -18.90
CA VAL A 34 -3.15 -38.12 -18.77
C VAL A 34 -3.46 -37.37 -20.06
N GLU A 35 -4.27 -36.31 -19.98
CA GLU A 35 -4.36 -35.32 -21.06
C GLU A 35 -3.15 -34.38 -20.94
N ASP A 36 -2.36 -34.31 -22.02
CA ASP A 36 -1.20 -33.43 -22.16
C ASP A 36 -1.64 -32.13 -22.85
N TYR A 37 -1.52 -31.01 -22.14
CA TYR A 37 -1.79 -29.68 -22.70
C TYR A 37 -0.51 -29.02 -23.24
N PRO A 38 -0.60 -28.07 -24.19
CA PRO A 38 0.51 -27.21 -24.55
C PRO A 38 0.95 -26.37 -23.35
N VAL A 39 2.24 -26.04 -23.30
CA VAL A 39 2.82 -25.16 -22.28
C VAL A 39 3.61 -24.05 -22.96
N ALA A 40 3.47 -22.83 -22.45
CA ALA A 40 4.27 -21.68 -22.86
C ALA A 40 5.18 -21.26 -21.70
N PHE A 41 6.42 -20.87 -22.00
CA PHE A 41 7.39 -20.48 -20.98
C PHE A 41 8.38 -19.44 -21.50
N VAL A 42 8.93 -18.63 -20.59
CA VAL A 42 9.96 -17.63 -20.89
C VAL A 42 11.33 -18.22 -20.59
N LEU A 43 12.16 -18.42 -21.61
CA LEU A 43 13.59 -18.73 -21.47
C LEU A 43 14.38 -17.42 -21.56
N ARG A 44 15.31 -17.16 -20.63
CA ARG A 44 16.18 -15.98 -20.64
C ARG A 44 17.59 -16.34 -20.17
N GLN A 45 18.57 -15.46 -20.45
CA GLN A 45 19.87 -15.52 -19.77
C GLN A 45 19.73 -14.95 -18.35
N LEU A 46 20.59 -15.38 -17.44
CA LEU A 46 20.80 -14.71 -16.15
C LEU A 46 21.49 -13.36 -16.40
N SER A 47 21.00 -12.32 -15.74
CA SER A 47 21.56 -10.96 -15.87
C SER A 47 22.67 -10.71 -14.84
N SER A 48 23.73 -10.03 -15.27
CA SER A 48 24.90 -9.75 -14.44
C SER A 48 25.39 -8.31 -14.61
N ASP A 49 26.03 -7.77 -13.58
CA ASP A 49 26.73 -6.48 -13.61
C ASP A 49 28.01 -6.50 -14.48
N ASP A 50 28.63 -5.32 -14.63
CA ASP A 50 29.89 -5.11 -15.37
C ASP A 50 31.08 -5.93 -14.83
N ASP A 51 31.06 -6.31 -13.55
CA ASP A 51 32.10 -7.11 -12.88
C ASP A 51 31.81 -8.63 -12.96
N GLY A 52 30.63 -9.02 -13.45
CA GLY A 52 30.18 -10.40 -13.67
C GLY A 52 29.42 -11.02 -12.50
N SER A 53 28.95 -10.22 -11.53
CA SER A 53 28.06 -10.66 -10.43
C SER A 53 26.61 -10.71 -10.91
N LEU A 54 25.81 -11.66 -10.44
CA LEU A 54 24.37 -11.68 -10.76
C LEU A 54 23.67 -10.40 -10.25
N LEU A 55 22.77 -9.86 -11.07
CA LEU A 55 21.85 -8.80 -10.63
C LEU A 55 20.81 -9.40 -9.67
N GLN A 56 20.43 -8.59 -8.68
CA GLN A 56 19.37 -8.89 -7.73
C GLN A 56 18.02 -8.69 -8.42
N ASP A 57 17.06 -9.58 -8.18
CA ASP A 57 15.67 -9.42 -8.64
C ASP A 57 14.86 -8.74 -7.52
N ASN A 58 14.14 -7.66 -7.83
CA ASN A 58 13.39 -6.85 -6.86
C ASN A 58 11.91 -6.72 -7.27
N ILE A 59 10.97 -7.18 -6.44
CA ILE A 59 9.54 -7.10 -6.73
C ILE A 59 8.98 -5.67 -6.69
N TYR A 60 9.72 -4.74 -6.08
CA TYR A 60 9.39 -3.31 -6.06
C TYR A 60 9.87 -2.56 -7.32
N GLU A 61 10.63 -3.20 -8.22
CA GLU A 61 11.07 -2.62 -9.49
C GLU A 61 10.44 -3.36 -10.70
N PRO A 62 9.10 -3.47 -10.79
CA PRO A 62 8.41 -4.36 -11.74
C PRO A 62 8.52 -3.93 -13.22
N GLY A 63 9.18 -2.79 -13.48
CA GLY A 63 9.52 -2.26 -14.80
C GLY A 63 10.91 -2.63 -15.32
N GLU A 64 11.76 -3.29 -14.52
CA GLU A 64 13.10 -3.73 -14.94
C GLU A 64 13.09 -4.48 -16.28
N PHE A 65 14.20 -4.35 -17.02
CA PHE A 65 14.39 -4.95 -18.34
C PHE A 65 15.63 -5.83 -18.38
N PHE A 66 15.43 -7.09 -18.72
CA PHE A 66 16.48 -8.09 -18.82
C PHE A 66 16.58 -8.62 -20.25
N ALA A 67 17.49 -8.01 -21.02
CA ALA A 67 17.65 -8.31 -22.44
C ALA A 67 17.95 -9.80 -22.73
N GLY A 68 17.28 -10.37 -23.74
CA GLY A 68 17.58 -11.70 -24.27
C GLY A 68 16.56 -12.79 -23.92
N ALA A 69 15.35 -12.43 -23.50
CA ALA A 69 14.28 -13.39 -23.25
C ALA A 69 13.65 -13.91 -24.56
N GLN A 70 13.07 -15.11 -24.49
CA GLN A 70 12.35 -15.76 -25.58
C GLN A 70 11.11 -16.46 -25.05
N LEU A 71 9.96 -16.22 -25.70
CA LEU A 71 8.73 -16.94 -25.40
C LEU A 71 8.63 -18.19 -26.25
N ILE A 72 8.56 -19.35 -25.60
CA ILE A 72 8.57 -20.66 -26.27
C ILE A 72 7.26 -21.38 -25.98
N LEU A 73 6.55 -21.79 -27.05
CA LEU A 73 5.42 -22.71 -26.98
C LEU A 73 5.90 -24.13 -27.24
N LYS A 74 5.46 -25.07 -26.41
CA LYS A 74 5.72 -26.49 -26.56
C LYS A 74 4.39 -27.23 -26.73
N GLU A 75 4.27 -28.07 -27.76
CA GLU A 75 3.00 -28.73 -28.13
C GLU A 75 2.37 -29.56 -26.99
N ARG A 76 3.20 -30.01 -26.03
CA ARG A 76 2.80 -30.77 -24.84
C ARG A 76 3.77 -30.52 -23.69
N ALA A 77 3.30 -30.69 -22.46
CA ALA A 77 4.09 -30.71 -21.22
C ALA A 77 5.03 -31.94 -21.07
N THR A 78 5.76 -32.34 -22.12
CA THR A 78 6.67 -33.50 -22.09
C THR A 78 8.01 -33.20 -22.77
N ALA A 79 9.14 -33.65 -22.21
CA ALA A 79 10.47 -33.24 -22.67
C ALA A 79 10.73 -33.43 -24.18
N SER A 80 10.16 -34.48 -24.79
CA SER A 80 10.33 -34.78 -26.23
C SER A 80 9.40 -34.01 -27.19
N ALA A 81 8.46 -33.20 -26.69
CA ALA A 81 7.54 -32.45 -27.53
C ALA A 81 8.25 -31.31 -28.28
N ALA A 82 7.73 -30.97 -29.46
CA ALA A 82 8.30 -29.92 -30.31
C ALA A 82 8.10 -28.53 -29.68
N GLU A 83 9.07 -27.66 -29.92
CA GLU A 83 9.14 -26.29 -29.41
C GLU A 83 9.11 -25.29 -30.57
N THR A 84 8.42 -24.17 -30.37
CA THR A 84 8.32 -23.04 -31.29
C THR A 84 8.54 -21.75 -30.51
N VAL A 85 9.57 -20.98 -30.89
CA VAL A 85 9.79 -19.65 -30.32
C VAL A 85 8.77 -18.69 -30.94
N ILE A 86 7.79 -18.26 -30.15
CA ILE A 86 6.66 -17.42 -30.59
C ILE A 86 7.14 -16.02 -30.98
N THR A 87 8.08 -15.47 -30.21
CA THR A 87 8.65 -14.12 -30.38
C THR A 87 9.82 -14.08 -31.38
N ALA A 88 9.99 -15.12 -32.19
CA ALA A 88 11.10 -15.22 -33.13
C ALA A 88 11.01 -14.17 -34.26
N ASN A 89 12.06 -13.37 -34.42
CA ASN A 89 12.22 -12.34 -35.45
C ASN A 89 11.21 -11.17 -35.36
N ILE A 90 10.70 -10.86 -34.15
CA ILE A 90 9.86 -9.67 -33.92
C ILE A 90 10.70 -8.39 -33.93
N PHE A 91 11.89 -8.42 -33.32
CA PHE A 91 12.82 -7.29 -33.25
C PHE A 91 14.20 -7.64 -33.82
N ASP A 92 14.91 -6.61 -34.31
CA ASP A 92 16.33 -6.67 -34.71
C ASP A 92 17.24 -6.35 -33.50
N GLY A 93 17.17 -7.16 -32.44
CA GLY A 93 17.95 -6.99 -31.20
C GLY A 93 17.45 -7.88 -30.06
N ASP A 94 18.09 -7.80 -28.90
CA ASP A 94 17.71 -8.56 -27.70
C ASP A 94 16.58 -7.83 -26.96
N TYR A 95 15.46 -8.52 -26.76
CA TYR A 95 14.21 -8.02 -26.17
C TYR A 95 13.90 -8.76 -24.86
N ASP A 96 12.88 -8.33 -24.12
CA ASP A 96 12.44 -9.02 -22.89
C ASP A 96 10.93 -9.32 -22.93
N VAL A 97 10.52 -10.40 -22.27
CA VAL A 97 9.16 -10.95 -22.19
C VAL A 97 8.88 -11.42 -20.76
N LYS A 98 7.76 -10.98 -20.18
CA LYS A 98 7.34 -11.41 -18.83
C LYS A 98 5.81 -11.41 -18.65
N ASP A 99 5.39 -11.95 -17.52
CA ASP A 99 4.03 -11.95 -16.98
C ASP A 99 3.01 -12.63 -17.92
N LEU A 100 3.18 -13.93 -18.14
CA LEU A 100 2.34 -14.76 -19.00
C LEU A 100 0.97 -15.06 -18.37
N ASN A 101 -0.09 -15.03 -19.18
CA ASN A 101 -1.44 -15.46 -18.78
C ASN A 101 -2.20 -16.09 -19.96
N THR A 102 -3.22 -16.91 -19.70
CA THR A 102 -3.97 -17.64 -20.74
C THR A 102 -5.47 -17.41 -20.67
N SER A 103 -6.12 -17.35 -21.84
CA SER A 103 -7.57 -17.25 -21.96
C SER A 103 -8.24 -18.48 -21.35
N ALA A 104 -9.48 -18.33 -20.88
CA ALA A 104 -10.19 -19.43 -20.20
C ALA A 104 -10.38 -20.67 -21.10
N ASP A 105 -10.47 -20.50 -22.41
CA ASP A 105 -10.57 -21.59 -23.39
C ASP A 105 -9.21 -22.20 -23.81
N GLY A 106 -8.09 -21.66 -23.33
CA GLY A 106 -6.74 -22.08 -23.70
C GLY A 106 -6.29 -21.70 -25.11
N SER A 107 -7.09 -20.92 -25.87
CA SER A 107 -6.77 -20.61 -27.27
C SER A 107 -5.81 -19.42 -27.46
N GLN A 108 -5.67 -18.56 -26.45
CA GLN A 108 -4.85 -17.35 -26.48
C GLN A 108 -3.90 -17.27 -25.29
N LEU A 109 -2.71 -16.72 -25.56
CA LEU A 109 -1.67 -16.38 -24.59
C LEU A 109 -1.49 -14.87 -24.61
N ILE A 110 -1.50 -14.21 -23.45
CA ILE A 110 -1.27 -12.77 -23.28
C ILE A 110 -0.07 -12.55 -22.37
N PHE A 111 0.72 -11.52 -22.65
CA PHE A 111 1.98 -11.25 -21.95
C PHE A 111 2.48 -9.83 -22.17
N ALA A 112 3.44 -9.39 -21.34
CA ALA A 112 4.19 -8.16 -21.54
C ALA A 112 5.48 -8.45 -22.34
N MET A 113 5.81 -7.59 -23.32
CA MET A 113 7.07 -7.66 -24.07
C MET A 113 7.56 -6.26 -24.42
N ARG A 114 8.84 -5.98 -24.12
CA ARG A 114 9.54 -4.71 -24.38
C ARG A 114 10.54 -4.89 -25.52
N ALA A 115 10.59 -3.90 -26.42
CA ALA A 115 11.55 -3.90 -27.53
C ALA A 115 13.00 -3.68 -27.03
N PRO A 116 14.02 -4.00 -27.84
CA PRO A 116 15.43 -3.79 -27.48
C PRO A 116 15.74 -2.33 -27.15
N GLU A 117 16.64 -2.12 -26.20
CA GLU A 117 17.14 -0.78 -25.86
C GLU A 117 17.80 -0.08 -27.04
N ILE A 118 17.66 1.24 -27.05
CA ILE A 118 18.23 2.11 -28.06
C ILE A 118 19.55 2.67 -27.52
N GLU A 119 20.67 2.28 -28.15
CA GLU A 119 22.01 2.79 -27.83
C GLU A 119 22.05 4.33 -27.94
N ASP A 120 22.63 4.99 -26.92
CA ASP A 120 22.74 6.45 -26.78
C ASP A 120 21.40 7.23 -26.69
N ALA A 121 20.25 6.58 -26.42
CA ALA A 121 18.96 7.27 -26.20
C ALA A 121 18.73 7.61 -24.72
N ASP A 122 18.12 8.77 -24.46
CA ASP A 122 17.69 9.21 -23.12
C ASP A 122 16.53 8.31 -22.62
N ASP A 123 16.31 8.21 -21.30
CA ASP A 123 15.37 7.25 -20.70
C ASP A 123 13.91 7.45 -21.15
N ASP A 124 13.51 8.67 -21.49
CA ASP A 124 12.19 9.00 -22.05
C ASP A 124 12.06 8.70 -23.57
N GLU A 125 13.18 8.44 -24.25
CA GLU A 125 13.23 7.95 -25.64
C GLU A 125 13.32 6.41 -25.74
N GLN A 126 13.55 5.71 -24.61
CA GLN A 126 13.62 4.25 -24.58
C GLN A 126 12.24 3.59 -24.81
N PRO A 127 12.17 2.39 -25.43
CA PRO A 127 10.91 1.68 -25.60
C PRO A 127 10.25 1.30 -24.27
N THR A 128 8.93 1.16 -24.30
CA THR A 128 8.11 0.74 -23.15
C THR A 128 7.73 -0.74 -23.19
N TRP A 129 7.44 -1.30 -22.02
CA TRP A 129 6.71 -2.54 -21.85
C TRP A 129 5.32 -2.42 -22.47
N ASN A 130 4.99 -3.37 -23.34
CA ASN A 130 3.75 -3.38 -24.09
C ASN A 130 3.04 -4.73 -23.96
N ILE A 131 1.71 -4.73 -24.07
CA ILE A 131 0.89 -5.96 -24.02
C ILE A 131 0.76 -6.59 -25.39
N TRP A 132 0.99 -7.89 -25.47
CA TRP A 132 0.91 -8.70 -26.68
C TRP A 132 0.01 -9.92 -26.49
N VAL A 133 -0.69 -10.31 -27.55
CA VAL A 133 -1.54 -11.50 -27.60
C VAL A 133 -1.08 -12.40 -28.74
N TYR A 134 -0.85 -13.67 -28.42
CA TYR A 134 -0.66 -14.75 -29.39
C TYR A 134 -1.91 -15.62 -29.48
N ASN A 135 -2.40 -15.86 -30.68
CA ASN A 135 -3.50 -16.79 -30.94
C ASN A 135 -2.94 -18.13 -31.47
N THR A 136 -3.26 -19.22 -30.77
CA THR A 136 -2.73 -20.56 -31.09
C THR A 136 -3.39 -21.23 -32.30
N GLU A 137 -4.59 -20.82 -32.71
CA GLU A 137 -5.25 -21.35 -33.90
C GLU A 137 -4.79 -20.67 -35.20
N THR A 138 -4.50 -19.36 -35.16
CA THR A 138 -4.05 -18.59 -36.32
C THR A 138 -2.53 -18.49 -36.44
N GLU A 139 -1.80 -18.82 -35.37
CA GLU A 139 -0.35 -18.61 -35.22
C GLU A 139 0.06 -17.13 -35.31
N GLU A 140 -0.87 -16.19 -35.05
CA GLU A 140 -0.63 -14.75 -35.13
C GLU A 140 -0.27 -14.16 -33.75
N LEU A 141 0.85 -13.43 -33.70
CA LEU A 141 1.29 -12.61 -32.57
C LEU A 141 1.06 -11.13 -32.90
N ASN A 142 0.34 -10.41 -32.04
CA ASN A 142 0.04 -8.98 -32.22
C ASN A 142 0.26 -8.18 -30.93
N ARG A 143 0.78 -6.95 -31.04
CA ARG A 143 0.72 -5.96 -29.95
C ARG A 143 -0.71 -5.47 -29.86
N VAL A 144 -1.29 -5.45 -28.65
CA VAL A 144 -2.70 -5.11 -28.46
C VAL A 144 -2.97 -3.63 -28.76
N ILE A 145 -2.12 -2.74 -28.25
CA ILE A 145 -2.17 -1.31 -28.57
C ILE A 145 -1.48 -1.09 -29.92
N GLU A 146 -2.25 -0.99 -31.01
CA GLU A 146 -1.67 -0.89 -32.37
C GLU A 146 -0.79 0.37 -32.56
N SER A 147 -1.20 1.51 -32.01
CA SER A 147 -0.57 2.82 -32.24
C SER A 147 0.69 3.01 -31.39
N ASP A 148 1.86 3.17 -32.04
CA ASP A 148 3.13 3.45 -31.37
C ASP A 148 3.02 4.62 -30.36
N LEU A 149 2.39 5.72 -30.76
CA LEU A 149 2.23 6.89 -29.88
C LEU A 149 1.43 6.57 -28.60
N THR A 150 0.47 5.65 -28.70
CA THR A 150 -0.38 5.27 -27.56
C THR A 150 0.25 4.16 -26.75
N ALA A 151 1.00 3.26 -27.39
CA ALA A 151 1.85 2.26 -26.76
C ALA A 151 2.83 2.93 -25.80
N GLU A 152 3.70 3.82 -26.30
CA GLU A 152 4.77 4.46 -25.49
C GLU A 152 4.28 5.53 -24.48
N GLU A 153 2.99 5.60 -24.15
CA GLU A 153 2.45 6.51 -23.12
C GLU A 153 2.60 5.98 -21.67
N GLY A 154 3.13 4.77 -21.48
CA GLY A 154 3.44 4.19 -20.17
C GLY A 154 3.92 2.73 -20.26
N GLN A 155 4.46 2.21 -19.17
CA GLN A 155 4.94 0.83 -19.05
C GLN A 155 3.75 -0.09 -18.74
N ASP A 156 3.40 -1.02 -19.62
CA ASP A 156 2.25 -1.94 -19.42
C ASP A 156 2.70 -3.38 -19.17
N ILE A 157 2.35 -3.92 -18.00
CA ILE A 157 2.82 -5.22 -17.50
C ILE A 157 1.68 -6.05 -16.88
N ALA A 158 1.97 -7.32 -16.56
CA ALA A 158 1.05 -8.25 -15.90
C ALA A 158 -0.41 -8.28 -16.45
N PRO A 159 -0.60 -8.55 -17.75
CA PRO A 159 -1.94 -8.59 -18.34
C PRO A 159 -2.72 -9.88 -18.04
N ALA A 160 -4.04 -9.75 -17.88
CA ALA A 160 -4.98 -10.87 -17.75
C ALA A 160 -6.28 -10.62 -18.54
N PHE A 161 -6.94 -11.69 -18.99
CA PHE A 161 -8.23 -11.61 -19.67
C PHE A 161 -9.40 -11.56 -18.67
N LEU A 162 -10.32 -10.61 -18.88
CA LEU A 162 -11.60 -10.53 -18.18
C LEU A 162 -12.69 -11.37 -18.91
N PRO A 163 -13.75 -11.84 -18.23
CA PRO A 163 -14.78 -12.73 -18.82
C PRO A 163 -15.66 -12.08 -19.90
N ASP A 164 -15.58 -10.76 -20.10
CA ASP A 164 -16.24 -10.05 -21.20
C ASP A 164 -15.34 -9.83 -22.42
N GLY A 165 -14.08 -10.27 -22.35
CA GLY A 165 -13.07 -10.10 -23.38
C GLY A 165 -12.18 -8.86 -23.21
N ARG A 166 -12.45 -7.99 -22.23
CA ARG A 166 -11.52 -6.91 -21.86
C ARG A 166 -10.21 -7.47 -21.30
N ILE A 167 -9.19 -6.62 -21.25
CA ILE A 167 -7.89 -6.94 -20.67
C ILE A 167 -7.65 -6.04 -19.46
N ILE A 168 -7.27 -6.63 -18.32
CA ILE A 168 -6.78 -5.91 -17.14
C ILE A 168 -5.27 -6.04 -17.03
N PHE A 169 -4.59 -5.01 -16.55
CA PHE A 169 -3.13 -4.95 -16.48
C PHE A 169 -2.64 -3.89 -15.47
N SER A 170 -1.38 -3.96 -15.06
CA SER A 170 -0.72 -2.93 -14.24
C SER A 170 0.06 -1.97 -15.14
N SER A 171 -0.02 -0.66 -14.87
CA SER A 171 0.62 0.35 -15.75
C SER A 171 0.93 1.70 -15.09
N THR A 172 2.00 2.34 -15.55
CA THR A 172 2.44 3.69 -15.12
C THR A 172 1.74 4.85 -15.86
N ARG A 173 0.79 4.56 -16.76
CA ARG A 173 0.04 5.54 -17.57
C ARG A 173 -0.65 6.63 -16.74
N GLN A 174 -1.24 6.24 -15.61
CA GLN A 174 -1.93 7.10 -14.62
C GLN A 174 -2.85 8.18 -15.24
N ARG A 175 -3.57 7.85 -16.32
CA ARG A 175 -4.28 8.85 -17.15
C ARG A 175 -5.33 9.64 -16.38
N ARG A 176 -6.05 9.03 -15.43
CA ARG A 176 -7.10 9.70 -14.65
C ARG A 176 -6.48 10.55 -13.54
N SER A 177 -5.46 10.05 -12.84
CA SER A 177 -4.67 10.88 -11.90
C SER A 177 -4.12 12.13 -12.59
N ARG A 178 -3.57 11.98 -13.80
CA ARG A 178 -3.06 13.08 -14.64
C ARG A 178 -4.15 14.05 -15.10
N ALA A 179 -5.39 13.61 -15.30
CA ALA A 179 -6.51 14.48 -15.62
C ALA A 179 -6.90 15.34 -14.39
N LEU A 180 -6.99 14.71 -13.20
CA LEU A 180 -7.31 15.39 -11.95
C LEU A 180 -6.28 16.48 -11.56
N LEU A 181 -5.01 16.31 -11.95
CA LEU A 181 -4.00 17.38 -11.81
C LEU A 181 -4.39 18.65 -12.60
N LEU A 182 -4.97 18.53 -13.80
CA LEU A 182 -5.45 19.70 -14.56
C LEU A 182 -6.65 20.37 -13.88
N ASP A 183 -7.55 19.59 -13.28
CA ASP A 183 -8.72 20.09 -12.55
C ASP A 183 -8.31 20.85 -11.26
N ASP A 184 -7.20 20.44 -10.64
CA ASP A 184 -6.48 21.16 -9.57
C ASP A 184 -5.65 22.36 -10.07
N GLY A 185 -5.52 22.59 -11.39
CA GLY A 185 -4.69 23.65 -11.97
C GLY A 185 -3.18 23.38 -12.01
N LYS A 186 -2.76 22.11 -11.84
CA LYS A 186 -1.36 21.62 -11.83
C LYS A 186 -0.93 21.10 -13.22
N PRO A 187 0.37 21.03 -13.52
CA PRO A 187 0.86 20.33 -14.72
C PRO A 187 0.58 18.82 -14.62
N GLN A 188 0.53 18.13 -15.77
CA GLN A 188 0.37 16.68 -15.80
C GLN A 188 1.71 15.95 -15.69
N PHE A 189 1.78 14.97 -14.80
CA PHE A 189 2.90 14.05 -14.62
C PHE A 189 2.37 12.72 -14.08
N SER A 190 3.05 11.60 -14.34
CA SER A 190 2.81 10.38 -13.56
C SER A 190 3.48 10.55 -12.20
N ALA A 191 2.76 10.23 -11.13
CA ALA A 191 3.31 10.28 -9.78
C ALA A 191 4.30 9.13 -9.58
N LEU A 192 5.42 9.45 -8.93
CA LEU A 192 6.32 8.46 -8.37
C LEU A 192 5.66 7.72 -7.19
N THR A 193 6.21 6.57 -6.88
CA THR A 193 6.01 5.78 -5.67
C THR A 193 6.33 6.57 -4.39
N GLU A 194 5.92 6.07 -3.21
CA GLU A 194 6.06 6.84 -1.96
C GLU A 194 7.52 6.91 -1.42
N ASN A 195 8.39 5.96 -1.80
CA ASN A 195 9.87 6.04 -1.74
C ASN A 195 10.43 7.12 -2.70
N ARG A 196 9.75 7.35 -3.83
CA ARG A 196 10.07 8.28 -4.94
C ARG A 196 11.21 7.81 -5.84
N GLU A 197 11.23 6.53 -6.19
CA GLU A 197 12.28 5.93 -7.03
C GLU A 197 11.77 5.64 -8.46
N GLU A 198 10.49 5.31 -8.64
CA GLU A 198 9.90 5.00 -9.95
C GLU A 198 8.42 5.45 -10.08
N PRO A 199 7.89 5.64 -11.30
CA PRO A 199 6.46 5.89 -11.49
C PRO A 199 5.59 4.74 -10.98
N ALA A 200 4.55 5.05 -10.19
CA ALA A 200 3.68 4.03 -9.63
C ALA A 200 2.89 3.25 -10.72
N PHE A 201 3.08 1.93 -10.76
CA PHE A 201 2.24 0.99 -11.52
C PHE A 201 0.91 0.80 -10.81
N VAL A 202 -0.21 1.09 -11.50
CA VAL A 202 -1.58 0.92 -10.97
C VAL A 202 -2.48 0.22 -11.99
N LEU A 203 -3.62 -0.32 -11.53
CA LEU A 203 -4.49 -1.16 -12.36
C LEU A 203 -5.25 -0.34 -13.42
N HIS A 204 -5.26 -0.88 -14.63
CA HIS A 204 -5.99 -0.36 -15.78
C HIS A 204 -6.75 -1.50 -16.49
N VAL A 205 -7.87 -1.16 -17.13
CA VAL A 205 -8.62 -2.06 -18.03
C VAL A 205 -8.73 -1.46 -19.43
N MET A 206 -8.81 -2.29 -20.46
CA MET A 206 -8.97 -1.87 -21.86
C MET A 206 -9.80 -2.87 -22.67
N GLU A 207 -10.33 -2.41 -23.80
CA GLU A 207 -10.98 -3.29 -24.79
C GLU A 207 -9.97 -4.23 -25.45
N ALA A 208 -10.46 -5.35 -26.00
CA ALA A 208 -9.65 -6.38 -26.63
C ALA A 208 -8.78 -5.89 -27.82
N ASP A 209 -9.09 -4.72 -28.37
CA ASP A 209 -8.37 -4.05 -29.48
C ASP A 209 -7.45 -2.91 -29.01
N GLY A 210 -7.20 -2.79 -27.69
CA GLY A 210 -6.33 -1.78 -27.10
C GLY A 210 -6.95 -0.39 -26.99
N THR A 211 -8.25 -0.26 -27.23
CA THR A 211 -8.99 1.01 -27.06
C THR A 211 -9.60 1.17 -25.66
N ASP A 212 -10.12 2.38 -25.39
CA ASP A 212 -10.86 2.74 -24.16
C ASP A 212 -10.17 2.39 -22.82
N ILE A 213 -8.83 2.41 -22.81
CA ILE A 213 -7.98 2.20 -21.63
C ILE A 213 -8.39 3.14 -20.49
N THR A 214 -8.85 2.56 -19.38
CA THR A 214 -9.38 3.23 -18.19
C THR A 214 -8.57 2.81 -16.96
N GLN A 215 -8.16 3.79 -16.14
CA GLN A 215 -7.48 3.55 -14.85
C GLN A 215 -8.54 3.20 -13.80
N ILE A 216 -8.34 2.11 -13.06
CA ILE A 216 -9.30 1.60 -12.06
C ILE A 216 -8.75 1.57 -10.62
N SER A 217 -7.44 1.75 -10.43
CA SER A 217 -6.86 1.94 -9.10
C SER A 217 -5.95 3.17 -8.99
N PHE A 218 -5.84 3.69 -7.76
CA PHE A 218 -5.33 5.02 -7.46
C PHE A 218 -4.36 5.02 -6.27
N ASN A 219 -3.63 3.92 -6.06
CA ASN A 219 -2.57 3.85 -5.05
C ASN A 219 -1.48 4.92 -5.31
N GLN A 220 -0.66 5.22 -4.30
CA GLN A 220 0.55 6.05 -4.45
C GLN A 220 1.83 5.22 -4.51
N SER A 221 1.79 3.95 -4.12
CA SER A 221 2.77 2.94 -4.52
C SER A 221 2.11 1.93 -5.49
N HIS A 222 2.64 0.72 -5.63
CA HIS A 222 2.24 -0.20 -6.68
C HIS A 222 0.95 -1.00 -6.41
N ASP A 223 0.22 -1.31 -7.47
CA ASP A 223 -0.79 -2.37 -7.57
C ASP A 223 -0.40 -3.32 -8.72
N LEU A 224 0.06 -4.55 -8.39
CA LEU A 224 0.74 -5.50 -9.29
C LEU A 224 0.03 -6.85 -9.42
N ASN A 225 0.37 -7.61 -10.45
CA ASN A 225 -0.05 -9.00 -10.65
C ASN A 225 -1.58 -9.22 -10.55
N PRO A 226 -2.42 -8.55 -11.38
CA PRO A 226 -3.86 -8.77 -11.38
C PRO A 226 -4.23 -10.19 -11.84
N VAL A 227 -5.06 -10.85 -11.04
CA VAL A 227 -5.53 -12.23 -11.21
C VAL A 227 -7.04 -12.23 -11.14
N VAL A 228 -7.70 -12.64 -12.22
CA VAL A 228 -9.16 -12.77 -12.24
C VAL A 228 -9.57 -14.06 -11.52
N LEU A 229 -10.22 -13.90 -10.36
CA LEU A 229 -10.76 -14.98 -9.54
C LEU A 229 -12.05 -15.55 -10.14
N SER A 230 -12.38 -16.79 -9.80
CA SER A 230 -13.57 -17.52 -10.25
C SER A 230 -14.91 -16.82 -9.93
N ASP A 231 -14.95 -16.00 -8.88
CA ASP A 231 -16.09 -15.16 -8.50
C ASP A 231 -16.22 -13.86 -9.32
N GLY A 232 -15.24 -13.58 -10.19
CA GLY A 232 -15.21 -12.42 -11.09
C GLY A 232 -14.44 -11.21 -10.58
N ARG A 233 -14.04 -11.20 -9.30
CA ARG A 233 -13.18 -10.15 -8.75
C ARG A 233 -11.75 -10.30 -9.24
N VAL A 234 -11.00 -9.21 -9.17
CA VAL A 234 -9.58 -9.15 -9.46
C VAL A 234 -8.84 -9.17 -8.13
N LEU A 235 -8.06 -10.22 -7.88
CA LEU A 235 -7.04 -10.26 -6.82
C LEU A 235 -5.76 -9.60 -7.35
N PHE A 236 -5.02 -8.88 -6.52
CA PHE A 236 -3.73 -8.28 -6.89
C PHE A 236 -2.84 -8.04 -5.65
N ASN A 237 -1.54 -7.83 -5.88
CA ASN A 237 -0.59 -7.38 -4.85
C ASN A 237 -0.66 -5.84 -4.73
N ARG A 238 -0.91 -5.30 -3.54
CA ARG A 238 -0.83 -3.86 -3.24
C ARG A 238 0.36 -3.57 -2.34
N TRP A 239 1.16 -2.59 -2.72
CA TRP A 239 2.21 -2.03 -1.89
C TRP A 239 1.65 -0.85 -1.10
N ASP A 240 1.44 -1.04 0.20
CA ASP A 240 1.05 0.02 1.13
C ASP A 240 2.32 0.60 1.77
N ASN A 241 2.88 1.66 1.18
CA ASN A 241 4.12 2.29 1.67
C ASN A 241 3.86 3.57 2.50
N ALA A 242 2.71 4.21 2.35
CA ALA A 242 2.24 5.39 3.08
C ALA A 242 2.65 5.41 4.57
N ALA A 243 3.16 6.55 5.04
CA ALA A 243 3.69 6.72 6.39
C ALA A 243 4.93 5.86 6.75
N GLY A 244 5.51 5.12 5.80
CA GLY A 244 6.57 4.13 6.05
C GLY A 244 6.02 2.82 6.63
N ILE A 245 4.84 2.40 6.18
CA ILE A 245 4.24 1.10 6.56
C ILE A 245 4.97 -0.07 5.90
N ASP A 246 5.32 0.12 4.63
CA ASP A 246 6.11 -0.78 3.77
C ASP A 246 5.66 -2.25 3.80
N LYS A 247 4.51 -2.54 3.19
CA LYS A 247 3.93 -3.89 3.13
C LYS A 247 3.43 -4.23 1.74
N LEU A 248 3.68 -5.46 1.28
CA LEU A 248 3.07 -6.02 0.07
C LEU A 248 2.01 -7.06 0.42
N SER A 249 0.74 -6.66 0.34
CA SER A 249 -0.41 -7.49 0.76
C SER A 249 -1.32 -7.83 -0.42
N LEU A 250 -2.19 -8.83 -0.25
CA LEU A 250 -3.17 -9.20 -1.27
C LEU A 250 -4.46 -8.39 -1.08
N TYR A 251 -4.99 -7.82 -2.15
CA TYR A 251 -6.25 -7.06 -2.20
C TYR A 251 -7.17 -7.61 -3.29
N THR A 252 -8.47 -7.32 -3.19
CA THR A 252 -9.45 -7.55 -4.27
C THR A 252 -10.15 -6.27 -4.68
N VAL A 253 -10.53 -6.18 -5.96
CA VAL A 253 -11.37 -5.12 -6.53
C VAL A 253 -12.29 -5.71 -7.62
N ASN A 254 -13.41 -5.06 -7.93
CA ASN A 254 -14.21 -5.40 -9.11
C ASN A 254 -13.51 -4.94 -10.41
N PRO A 255 -13.86 -5.50 -11.59
CA PRO A 255 -13.27 -5.08 -12.87
C PRO A 255 -13.45 -3.60 -13.24
N ASP A 256 -14.41 -2.91 -12.63
CA ASP A 256 -14.65 -1.47 -12.79
C ASP A 256 -13.86 -0.59 -11.79
N GLY A 257 -13.11 -1.21 -10.86
CA GLY A 257 -12.37 -0.52 -9.80
C GLY A 257 -13.14 -0.25 -8.51
N SER A 258 -14.38 -0.71 -8.40
CA SER A 258 -15.21 -0.60 -7.19
C SER A 258 -14.95 -1.73 -6.18
N ASP A 259 -15.41 -1.56 -4.93
CA ASP A 259 -15.26 -2.55 -3.85
C ASP A 259 -13.80 -2.95 -3.53
N LEU A 260 -12.88 -1.97 -3.57
CA LEU A 260 -11.49 -2.18 -3.15
C LEU A 260 -11.43 -2.63 -1.68
N ALA A 261 -10.97 -3.86 -1.44
CA ALA A 261 -10.85 -4.45 -0.12
C ALA A 261 -9.50 -5.17 0.07
N VAL A 262 -8.94 -5.08 1.28
CA VAL A 262 -7.86 -5.98 1.73
C VAL A 262 -8.36 -7.41 1.58
N TYR A 263 -7.58 -8.32 1.01
CA TYR A 263 -7.91 -9.73 0.91
C TYR A 263 -7.18 -10.56 1.98
N TYR A 264 -5.85 -10.50 1.99
CA TYR A 264 -5.03 -11.32 2.88
C TYR A 264 -3.63 -10.73 3.13
N GLY A 265 -3.15 -10.89 4.36
CA GLY A 265 -1.72 -10.85 4.69
C GLY A 265 -1.17 -9.49 5.11
N TYR A 266 -2.01 -8.55 5.53
CA TYR A 266 -1.58 -7.21 5.95
C TYR A 266 -0.76 -7.23 7.25
N HIS A 267 -0.84 -8.30 8.05
CA HIS A 267 0.02 -8.53 9.23
C HIS A 267 0.99 -9.70 9.03
N SER A 268 0.91 -10.40 7.91
CA SER A 268 1.63 -11.65 7.61
C SER A 268 2.91 -11.49 6.78
N GLN A 269 3.53 -10.32 6.83
CA GLN A 269 4.72 -10.00 6.04
C GLN A 269 5.97 -10.78 6.50
N ASN A 270 6.09 -11.12 7.79
CA ASN A 270 7.24 -11.87 8.33
C ASN A 270 6.97 -13.39 8.37
N THR A 271 6.50 -13.97 7.28
CA THR A 271 6.18 -15.41 7.20
C THR A 271 7.25 -16.26 6.51
N GLY A 272 8.42 -15.68 6.23
CA GLY A 272 9.56 -16.36 5.67
C GLY A 272 10.33 -17.26 6.65
N THR A 273 11.41 -17.85 6.16
CA THR A 273 12.39 -18.62 6.94
C THR A 273 12.85 -17.84 8.17
N GLU A 274 12.84 -18.46 9.35
CA GLU A 274 13.21 -17.83 10.64
C GLU A 274 12.53 -16.48 10.91
N GLU A 275 11.25 -16.35 10.54
CA GLU A 275 10.42 -15.13 10.74
C GLU A 275 10.96 -13.90 9.96
N THR A 276 11.62 -14.14 8.82
CA THR A 276 12.04 -13.09 7.87
C THR A 276 10.88 -12.55 7.04
N GLU A 277 11.08 -11.34 6.48
CA GLU A 277 10.16 -10.73 5.52
C GLU A 277 10.03 -11.58 4.25
N ALA A 278 8.80 -11.86 3.83
CA ALA A 278 8.51 -12.57 2.60
C ALA A 278 7.20 -12.07 1.96
N ALA A 279 7.24 -11.95 0.64
CA ALA A 279 6.15 -11.44 -0.19
C ALA A 279 5.37 -12.57 -0.88
N PHE A 280 4.07 -12.34 -1.05
CA PHE A 280 3.15 -13.24 -1.78
C PHE A 280 3.29 -13.06 -3.30
N ASN A 281 4.39 -13.52 -3.89
CA ASN A 281 4.68 -13.28 -5.30
C ASN A 281 3.84 -14.17 -6.23
N ARG A 282 3.46 -13.63 -7.40
CA ARG A 282 2.71 -14.28 -8.49
C ARG A 282 1.54 -15.16 -7.99
N PRO A 283 0.52 -14.56 -7.34
CA PRO A 283 -0.63 -15.31 -6.87
C PRO A 283 -1.41 -15.96 -8.03
N HIS A 284 -1.97 -17.14 -7.80
CA HIS A 284 -2.90 -17.80 -8.72
C HIS A 284 -3.99 -18.53 -7.93
N GLU A 285 -5.25 -18.45 -8.37
CA GLU A 285 -6.32 -19.26 -7.79
C GLU A 285 -6.14 -20.74 -8.18
N MET A 286 -6.32 -21.65 -7.22
CA MET A 286 -6.30 -23.09 -7.43
C MET A 286 -7.72 -23.63 -7.72
N PRO A 287 -7.87 -24.83 -8.31
CA PRO A 287 -9.17 -25.44 -8.57
C PRO A 287 -10.06 -25.71 -7.33
N ASP A 288 -9.52 -25.58 -6.11
CA ASP A 288 -10.25 -25.69 -4.84
C ASP A 288 -10.63 -24.33 -4.22
N GLY A 289 -10.28 -23.20 -4.87
CA GLY A 289 -10.55 -21.83 -4.42
C GLY A 289 -9.50 -21.23 -3.49
N ARG A 290 -8.48 -21.99 -3.06
CA ARG A 290 -7.33 -21.43 -2.35
C ARG A 290 -6.40 -20.73 -3.32
N LEU A 291 -5.55 -19.84 -2.81
CA LEU A 291 -4.49 -19.23 -3.63
C LEU A 291 -3.22 -20.07 -3.54
N LEU A 292 -2.49 -20.16 -4.64
CA LEU A 292 -1.11 -20.59 -4.75
C LEU A 292 -0.23 -19.34 -4.90
N VAL A 293 0.87 -19.26 -4.17
CA VAL A 293 1.86 -18.18 -4.27
C VAL A 293 3.28 -18.75 -4.23
N THR A 294 4.23 -18.03 -4.81
CA THR A 294 5.65 -18.19 -4.48
C THR A 294 5.97 -17.25 -3.31
N LEU A 295 6.25 -17.81 -2.13
CA LEU A 295 6.67 -17.04 -0.96
C LEU A 295 8.20 -16.88 -0.99
N ARG A 296 8.69 -15.65 -1.06
CA ARG A 296 10.12 -15.31 -1.14
C ARG A 296 10.42 -13.93 -0.57
N ALA A 297 11.66 -13.65 -0.21
CA ALA A 297 12.12 -12.30 0.11
C ALA A 297 11.78 -11.30 -1.02
N PRO A 298 11.41 -10.04 -0.71
CA PRO A 298 11.05 -9.05 -1.72
C PRO A 298 12.15 -8.74 -2.74
N SER A 299 13.41 -8.81 -2.30
CA SER A 299 14.56 -8.74 -3.17
C SER A 299 15.60 -9.80 -2.79
N GLY A 300 16.31 -10.35 -3.78
CA GLY A 300 17.31 -11.40 -3.54
C GLY A 300 18.01 -11.87 -4.83
N LEU A 301 19.12 -12.58 -4.68
CA LEU A 301 19.80 -13.23 -5.81
C LEU A 301 19.02 -14.47 -6.28
N THR A 302 18.17 -15.01 -5.40
CA THR A 302 17.22 -16.08 -5.70
C THR A 302 15.91 -15.51 -6.27
N TYR A 303 15.67 -15.72 -7.57
CA TYR A 303 14.41 -15.39 -8.28
C TYR A 303 13.15 -16.14 -7.77
N GLY A 304 13.21 -16.83 -6.63
CA GLY A 304 12.21 -17.80 -6.20
C GLY A 304 12.34 -18.19 -4.74
N GLY A 305 11.37 -18.94 -4.24
CA GLY A 305 11.28 -19.37 -2.84
C GLY A 305 10.35 -20.57 -2.69
N ASP A 306 9.58 -20.63 -1.61
CA ASP A 306 8.68 -21.75 -1.31
C ASP A 306 7.34 -21.65 -2.05
N LEU A 307 6.71 -22.79 -2.31
CA LEU A 307 5.33 -22.84 -2.83
C LEU A 307 4.35 -22.96 -1.67
N VAL A 308 3.58 -21.91 -1.46
CA VAL A 308 2.65 -21.77 -0.34
C VAL A 308 1.22 -21.70 -0.87
N THR A 309 0.30 -22.33 -0.14
CA THR A 309 -1.14 -22.19 -0.40
C THR A 309 -1.81 -21.40 0.71
N ILE A 310 -2.70 -20.47 0.35
CA ILE A 310 -3.39 -19.54 1.24
C ILE A 310 -4.90 -19.80 1.18
N ASP A 311 -5.56 -19.96 2.34
CA ASP A 311 -7.02 -20.09 2.47
C ASP A 311 -7.66 -18.73 2.82
N GLY A 312 -7.56 -17.80 1.87
CA GLY A 312 -8.11 -16.43 1.99
C GLY A 312 -9.64 -16.33 2.03
N ILE A 313 -10.33 -17.46 1.89
CA ILE A 313 -11.78 -17.60 2.05
C ILE A 313 -12.16 -17.67 3.53
N VAL A 314 -11.30 -18.29 4.35
CA VAL A 314 -11.55 -18.51 5.79
C VAL A 314 -10.70 -17.58 6.67
N TYR A 315 -9.54 -17.15 6.19
CA TYR A 315 -8.56 -16.37 6.95
C TYR A 315 -8.17 -15.07 6.23
N SER A 316 -7.94 -14.00 6.99
CA SER A 316 -7.35 -12.74 6.51
C SER A 316 -5.84 -12.67 6.74
N GLU A 317 -5.31 -13.50 7.64
CA GLU A 317 -3.89 -13.51 8.04
C GLU A 317 -3.40 -14.96 8.21
N ALA A 318 -2.08 -15.14 8.23
CA ALA A 318 -1.42 -16.45 8.27
C ALA A 318 -1.58 -17.17 9.61
N TYR A 319 -1.65 -16.42 10.71
CA TYR A 319 -1.59 -16.94 12.07
C TYR A 319 -2.98 -17.09 12.71
N SER A 320 -3.10 -18.02 13.66
CA SER A 320 -4.34 -18.30 14.39
C SER A 320 -4.59 -17.34 15.56
N GLU A 321 -3.55 -16.66 16.05
CA GLU A 321 -3.61 -15.64 17.10
C GLU A 321 -2.83 -14.38 16.60
N PRO A 322 -3.24 -13.15 16.97
CA PRO A 322 -2.60 -11.94 16.50
C PRO A 322 -1.13 -11.77 16.93
N GLU A 323 -0.46 -10.75 16.40
CA GLU A 323 0.96 -10.48 16.63
C GLU A 323 1.84 -11.65 16.15
N GLN A 324 1.48 -12.26 15.01
CA GLN A 324 2.17 -13.40 14.40
C GLN A 324 2.33 -14.61 15.35
N SER A 325 1.30 -14.89 16.16
CA SER A 325 1.37 -15.89 17.24
C SER A 325 0.47 -17.13 17.03
N GLY A 326 0.75 -18.19 17.78
CA GLY A 326 0.01 -19.45 17.68
C GLY A 326 0.43 -20.33 16.49
N GLU A 327 -0.52 -21.04 15.88
CA GLU A 327 -0.28 -21.92 14.73
C GLU A 327 -0.51 -21.16 13.41
N MET A 328 0.33 -21.38 12.41
CA MET A 328 0.09 -20.89 11.04
C MET A 328 -1.04 -21.73 10.41
N VAL A 329 -2.18 -21.10 10.15
CA VAL A 329 -3.43 -21.74 9.71
C VAL A 329 -4.02 -21.11 8.44
N GLY A 330 -3.74 -19.83 8.18
CA GLY A 330 -4.19 -19.13 6.97
C GLY A 330 -3.39 -19.51 5.73
N GLN A 331 -2.17 -20.00 5.91
CA GLN A 331 -1.33 -20.53 4.84
C GLN A 331 -0.58 -21.80 5.24
N ALA A 332 -0.16 -22.56 4.23
CA ALA A 332 0.68 -23.74 4.41
C ALA A 332 1.58 -23.97 3.19
N SER A 333 2.86 -24.25 3.44
CA SER A 333 3.77 -24.81 2.43
C SER A 333 3.20 -26.10 1.84
N ILE A 334 3.35 -26.25 0.52
CA ILE A 334 3.03 -27.48 -0.21
C ILE A 334 4.25 -28.15 -0.82
N THR A 335 5.47 -27.69 -0.49
CA THR A 335 6.69 -28.36 -0.94
C THR A 335 6.97 -29.61 -0.10
N VAL A 336 7.54 -30.64 -0.73
CA VAL A 336 7.78 -31.96 -0.09
C VAL A 336 9.11 -32.07 0.64
N GLY A 337 9.95 -31.04 0.52
CA GLY A 337 11.20 -30.86 1.23
C GLY A 337 11.34 -29.40 1.65
N GLU A 338 12.25 -29.12 2.57
CA GLU A 338 12.49 -27.79 3.11
C GLU A 338 12.95 -26.83 2.01
N VAL A 339 12.25 -25.70 1.88
CA VAL A 339 12.59 -24.58 1.01
C VAL A 339 12.78 -23.34 1.87
N THR A 340 13.90 -22.65 1.71
CA THR A 340 14.12 -21.35 2.35
C THR A 340 13.61 -20.22 1.47
N THR A 341 13.15 -19.13 2.09
CA THR A 341 12.61 -17.94 1.41
C THR A 341 13.60 -16.78 1.38
N ASP A 342 14.74 -16.93 2.06
CA ASP A 342 15.87 -16.01 2.09
C ASP A 342 17.05 -16.57 1.26
N ASP A 343 18.12 -15.77 1.10
CA ASP A 343 19.34 -16.20 0.38
C ASP A 343 20.21 -17.20 1.19
N THR A 344 19.64 -17.92 2.17
CA THR A 344 20.31 -19.08 2.78
C THR A 344 20.15 -20.34 1.92
N ILE A 345 20.80 -21.44 2.31
CA ILE A 345 20.80 -22.68 1.53
C ILE A 345 19.46 -23.40 1.67
N SER A 346 18.68 -23.38 0.59
CA SER A 346 17.40 -24.09 0.45
C SER A 346 17.60 -25.56 0.02
N PRO A 347 17.49 -26.58 0.89
CA PRO A 347 17.90 -27.94 0.55
C PRO A 347 17.07 -28.60 -0.57
N HIS A 348 15.78 -28.25 -0.68
CA HIS A 348 14.91 -28.74 -1.77
C HIS A 348 15.01 -27.88 -3.04
N GLY A 349 15.91 -26.89 -3.09
CA GLY A 349 15.97 -25.90 -4.18
C GLY A 349 14.92 -24.81 -4.04
N THR A 350 14.75 -23.97 -5.06
CA THR A 350 13.82 -22.83 -5.03
C THR A 350 12.88 -22.85 -6.22
N PHE A 351 11.69 -22.24 -6.07
CA PHE A 351 10.67 -22.16 -7.11
C PHE A 351 10.43 -20.69 -7.51
N ALA A 352 10.65 -20.33 -8.77
CA ALA A 352 10.49 -18.94 -9.27
C ALA A 352 9.07 -18.63 -9.77
N SER A 353 8.30 -19.67 -10.11
CA SER A 353 6.88 -19.58 -10.46
C SER A 353 6.20 -20.94 -10.31
N ALA A 354 4.88 -20.94 -10.13
CA ALA A 354 4.05 -22.13 -10.21
C ALA A 354 2.66 -21.83 -10.77
N TRP A 355 2.20 -22.66 -11.70
CA TRP A 355 0.89 -22.55 -12.35
C TRP A 355 0.09 -23.84 -12.13
N PRO A 356 -1.15 -23.78 -11.60
CA PRO A 356 -1.94 -24.98 -11.31
C PRO A 356 -2.53 -25.62 -12.58
N PHE A 357 -2.60 -26.95 -12.61
CA PHE A 357 -3.44 -27.68 -13.56
C PHE A 357 -4.90 -27.73 -13.05
N TYR A 358 -5.86 -27.64 -13.97
CA TYR A 358 -7.30 -27.62 -13.72
C TYR A 358 -8.00 -28.96 -14.01
N ASP A 359 -7.21 -30.02 -14.20
CA ASP A 359 -7.63 -31.39 -14.51
C ASP A 359 -8.16 -32.19 -13.29
N GLY A 360 -8.14 -31.59 -12.10
CA GLY A 360 -8.52 -32.23 -10.84
C GLY A 360 -7.42 -33.08 -10.19
N THR A 361 -6.16 -32.90 -10.60
CA THR A 361 -4.98 -33.49 -9.96
C THR A 361 -4.27 -32.47 -9.05
N SER A 362 -3.24 -32.94 -8.33
CA SER A 362 -2.29 -32.11 -7.56
C SER A 362 -1.07 -31.68 -8.38
N ARG A 363 -1.20 -31.60 -9.72
CA ARG A 363 -0.11 -31.18 -10.59
C ARG A 363 -0.02 -29.66 -10.65
N LEU A 364 1.22 -29.17 -10.62
CA LEU A 364 1.61 -27.80 -10.93
C LEU A 364 2.64 -27.84 -12.06
N LEU A 365 2.61 -26.85 -12.94
CA LEU A 365 3.74 -26.51 -13.81
C LEU A 365 4.61 -25.54 -13.03
N VAL A 366 5.89 -25.84 -12.83
CA VAL A 366 6.77 -25.03 -11.97
C VAL A 366 8.09 -24.70 -12.66
N THR A 367 8.64 -23.52 -12.35
CA THR A 367 10.05 -23.22 -12.62
C THR A 367 10.86 -23.44 -11.36
N TRP A 368 11.79 -24.41 -11.40
CA TRP A 368 12.51 -24.91 -10.22
C TRP A 368 14.00 -25.05 -10.49
N SER A 369 14.82 -24.56 -9.57
CA SER A 369 16.27 -24.73 -9.54
C SER A 369 16.64 -25.72 -8.44
N GLU A 370 17.45 -26.72 -8.77
CA GLU A 370 18.12 -27.56 -7.76
C GLU A 370 19.07 -26.69 -6.91
N CYS A 371 19.25 -27.06 -5.64
CA CYS A 371 20.24 -26.40 -4.79
C CYS A 371 21.66 -26.86 -5.16
N ARG A 372 22.53 -25.91 -5.52
CA ARG A 372 23.88 -26.18 -6.02
C ARG A 372 24.90 -25.27 -5.35
N VAL A 373 26.10 -25.81 -5.12
CA VAL A 373 27.21 -25.12 -4.44
C VAL A 373 28.50 -25.27 -5.23
N ILE A 374 29.39 -24.29 -5.09
CA ILE A 374 30.72 -24.30 -5.70
C ILE A 374 31.71 -24.91 -4.70
N ASN A 375 32.31 -26.04 -5.07
CA ASN A 375 33.30 -26.72 -4.24
C ASN A 375 34.65 -25.97 -4.30
N GLU A 376 35.03 -25.30 -3.20
CA GLU A 376 36.24 -24.45 -3.14
C GLU A 376 37.56 -25.16 -3.53
N GLU A 377 37.69 -26.46 -3.26
CA GLU A 377 38.92 -27.21 -3.59
C GLU A 377 39.02 -27.58 -5.07
N THR A 378 37.89 -27.66 -5.79
CA THR A 378 37.83 -28.23 -7.14
C THR A 378 37.25 -27.31 -8.21
N GLU A 379 36.63 -26.19 -7.82
CA GLU A 379 35.90 -25.26 -8.70
C GLU A 379 34.77 -25.98 -9.49
N LEU A 380 34.22 -27.06 -8.93
CA LEU A 380 33.13 -27.85 -9.53
C LEU A 380 31.79 -27.55 -8.84
N LEU A 381 30.72 -27.60 -9.64
CA LEU A 381 29.34 -27.54 -9.14
C LEU A 381 28.96 -28.88 -8.53
N GLU A 382 28.52 -28.86 -7.27
CA GLU A 382 28.00 -30.02 -6.54
C GLU A 382 26.58 -29.71 -6.01
N THR A 383 25.76 -30.73 -5.79
CA THR A 383 24.46 -30.57 -5.13
C THR A 383 24.66 -30.14 -3.68
N CYS A 384 23.79 -29.26 -3.15
CA CYS A 384 23.85 -28.85 -1.74
C CYS A 384 23.86 -30.07 -0.79
N PRO A 385 24.58 -29.99 0.34
CA PRO A 385 24.52 -31.03 1.37
C PRO A 385 23.17 -31.01 2.10
N ASP A 386 22.64 -32.19 2.46
CA ASP A 386 21.40 -32.34 3.24
C ASP A 386 21.45 -31.63 4.62
N THR A 387 22.65 -31.30 5.11
CA THR A 387 22.90 -30.57 6.36
C THR A 387 24.21 -29.79 6.26
N LEU A 388 24.18 -28.50 6.58
CA LEU A 388 25.39 -27.70 6.81
C LEU A 388 25.88 -27.84 8.26
N THR A 389 27.18 -27.64 8.48
CA THR A 389 27.72 -27.42 9.83
C THR A 389 28.03 -25.94 10.05
N GLU A 390 27.88 -25.44 11.29
CA GLU A 390 28.04 -24.01 11.66
C GLU A 390 29.41 -23.39 11.29
N ASP A 391 30.40 -24.20 10.91
CA ASP A 391 31.77 -23.80 10.54
C ASP A 391 32.05 -23.86 9.01
N GLU A 392 31.09 -24.26 8.17
CA GLU A 392 31.26 -24.37 6.71
C GLU A 392 30.75 -23.12 5.98
N GLU A 393 31.67 -22.23 5.58
CA GLU A 393 31.40 -21.23 4.54
C GLU A 393 31.21 -21.96 3.21
N VAL A 394 30.03 -21.83 2.59
CA VAL A 394 29.68 -22.50 1.33
C VAL A 394 29.18 -21.46 0.34
N GLN A 395 29.84 -21.37 -0.81
CA GLN A 395 29.42 -20.50 -1.89
C GLN A 395 28.31 -21.18 -2.70
N LEU A 396 27.11 -20.58 -2.73
CA LEU A 396 26.04 -20.97 -3.65
C LEU A 396 26.50 -20.80 -5.10
N ALA A 397 26.06 -21.70 -5.97
CA ALA A 397 26.20 -21.54 -7.41
C ALA A 397 24.99 -20.80 -7.98
N ASP A 398 25.17 -20.19 -9.15
CA ASP A 398 24.12 -19.50 -9.89
C ASP A 398 22.87 -20.41 -10.05
N PRO A 399 21.64 -19.85 -9.96
CA PRO A 399 20.43 -20.64 -10.06
C PRO A 399 20.23 -21.18 -11.48
N LEU A 400 19.61 -22.37 -11.60
CA LEU A 400 19.38 -23.05 -12.88
C LEU A 400 17.91 -23.48 -12.98
N TYR A 401 17.01 -22.50 -13.08
CA TYR A 401 15.57 -22.76 -13.13
C TYR A 401 15.17 -23.48 -14.43
N GLY A 402 14.88 -24.77 -14.33
CA GLY A 402 14.24 -25.56 -15.40
C GLY A 402 12.72 -25.56 -15.27
N LEU A 403 12.03 -26.12 -16.27
CA LEU A 403 10.57 -26.27 -16.28
C LEU A 403 10.17 -27.71 -15.95
N TRP A 404 9.30 -27.90 -14.96
CA TRP A 404 8.95 -29.21 -14.41
C TRP A 404 7.44 -29.36 -14.18
N ILE A 405 6.94 -30.60 -14.23
CA ILE A 405 5.67 -30.95 -13.59
C ILE A 405 5.99 -31.35 -12.14
N TYR A 406 5.36 -30.68 -11.18
CA TYR A 406 5.40 -30.99 -9.76
C TYR A 406 4.07 -31.60 -9.31
N ASP A 407 4.09 -32.73 -8.62
CA ASP A 407 2.92 -33.24 -7.90
C ASP A 407 3.19 -33.16 -6.39
N TYR A 408 2.55 -32.19 -5.74
CA TYR A 408 2.78 -31.88 -4.32
C TYR A 408 2.18 -32.92 -3.35
N ILE A 409 1.26 -33.78 -3.82
CA ILE A 409 0.70 -34.88 -3.00
C ILE A 409 1.48 -36.17 -3.23
N ALA A 410 1.90 -36.45 -4.47
CA ALA A 410 2.71 -37.63 -4.78
C ALA A 410 4.20 -37.46 -4.41
N GLY A 411 4.68 -36.22 -4.30
CA GLY A 411 6.09 -35.89 -4.08
C GLY A 411 6.96 -36.27 -5.27
N THR A 412 6.52 -35.91 -6.48
CA THR A 412 7.23 -36.25 -7.72
C THR A 412 7.48 -35.03 -8.60
N GLN A 413 8.71 -34.92 -9.11
CA GLN A 413 9.14 -33.95 -10.12
C GLN A 413 9.39 -34.68 -11.44
N LEU A 414 8.90 -34.13 -12.56
CA LEU A 414 9.18 -34.62 -13.91
C LEU A 414 9.70 -33.46 -14.78
N PRO A 415 10.92 -33.52 -15.33
CA PRO A 415 11.46 -32.44 -16.16
C PRO A 415 10.74 -32.36 -17.50
N ILE A 416 10.36 -31.14 -17.89
CA ILE A 416 9.92 -30.78 -19.23
C ILE A 416 11.10 -30.14 -19.98
N VAL A 417 11.78 -29.17 -19.36
CA VAL A 417 12.94 -28.48 -19.93
C VAL A 417 14.03 -28.35 -18.87
N VAL A 418 15.25 -28.69 -19.26
CA VAL A 418 16.47 -28.45 -18.47
C VAL A 418 17.34 -27.51 -19.29
N VAL A 419 17.79 -26.42 -18.68
CA VAL A 419 18.51 -25.31 -19.34
C VAL A 419 20.04 -25.46 -19.19
N GLU A 420 20.81 -24.67 -19.94
CA GLU A 420 22.29 -24.64 -19.83
C GLU A 420 22.75 -23.62 -18.76
N GLU A 421 24.00 -23.71 -18.27
CA GLU A 421 24.51 -22.76 -17.28
C GLU A 421 24.50 -21.32 -17.83
N GLY A 422 24.02 -20.36 -17.02
CA GLY A 422 23.78 -18.99 -17.45
C GLY A 422 22.36 -18.76 -18.00
N GLU A 423 21.53 -19.79 -18.10
CA GLU A 423 20.13 -19.68 -18.53
C GLU A 423 19.14 -19.97 -17.39
N MET A 424 17.95 -19.39 -17.48
CA MET A 424 16.83 -19.69 -16.60
C MET A 424 15.50 -19.68 -17.36
N ILE A 425 14.54 -20.47 -16.88
CA ILE A 425 13.12 -20.28 -17.20
C ILE A 425 12.49 -19.49 -16.07
N SER A 426 12.12 -18.23 -16.32
CA SER A 426 11.58 -17.34 -15.28
C SER A 426 10.14 -17.68 -14.91
N GLU A 427 9.35 -18.11 -15.89
CA GLU A 427 7.94 -18.47 -15.71
C GLU A 427 7.43 -19.44 -16.78
N GLY A 428 6.32 -20.12 -16.49
CA GLY A 428 5.61 -20.95 -17.46
C GLY A 428 4.14 -21.19 -17.11
N VAL A 429 3.29 -21.30 -18.13
CA VAL A 429 1.83 -21.41 -18.03
C VAL A 429 1.30 -22.56 -18.88
N THR A 430 0.14 -23.11 -18.48
CA THR A 430 -0.57 -24.13 -19.27
C THR A 430 -1.63 -23.47 -20.16
N LEU A 431 -1.78 -23.98 -21.38
CA LEU A 431 -2.90 -23.65 -22.27
C LEU A 431 -4.04 -24.66 -22.09
N GLU A 432 -4.34 -25.00 -20.84
CA GLU A 432 -5.44 -25.88 -20.46
C GLU A 432 -6.77 -25.09 -20.48
N PRO A 433 -7.82 -25.59 -21.17
CA PRO A 433 -9.14 -25.00 -21.07
C PRO A 433 -9.70 -25.15 -19.64
N ARG A 434 -9.93 -24.02 -18.98
CA ARG A 434 -10.47 -23.90 -17.62
C ARG A 434 -11.90 -23.39 -17.61
N THR A 435 -12.51 -23.32 -16.43
CA THR A 435 -13.83 -22.68 -16.29
C THR A 435 -13.66 -21.17 -16.41
N GLU A 436 -14.47 -20.54 -17.27
CA GLU A 436 -14.51 -19.08 -17.41
C GLU A 436 -14.98 -18.45 -16.08
N PRO A 437 -14.27 -17.42 -15.57
CA PRO A 437 -14.65 -16.75 -14.34
C PRO A 437 -16.02 -16.08 -14.42
N THR A 438 -16.63 -15.79 -13.28
CA THR A 438 -17.93 -15.12 -13.25
C THR A 438 -17.83 -13.71 -13.83
N TYR A 439 -18.71 -13.36 -14.76
CA TYR A 439 -18.77 -11.99 -15.28
C TYR A 439 -19.44 -11.04 -14.28
N ILE A 440 -18.70 -10.04 -13.82
CA ILE A 440 -19.21 -8.86 -13.09
C ILE A 440 -19.39 -7.73 -14.12
N PRO A 441 -20.62 -7.27 -14.39
CA PRO A 441 -20.86 -6.17 -15.32
C PRO A 441 -20.56 -4.81 -14.67
N ASP A 442 -20.02 -3.89 -15.46
CA ASP A 442 -19.89 -2.48 -15.08
C ASP A 442 -21.27 -1.90 -14.71
N PRO A 443 -21.38 -1.10 -13.63
CA PRO A 443 -22.65 -0.57 -13.16
C PRO A 443 -23.23 0.43 -14.15
N VAL A 444 -24.52 0.30 -14.48
CA VAL A 444 -25.20 1.23 -15.40
C VAL A 444 -25.77 2.42 -14.61
N PRO A 445 -25.34 3.67 -14.90
CA PRO A 445 -25.85 4.85 -14.19
C PRO A 445 -27.36 5.02 -14.35
N GLY A 446 -28.05 5.25 -13.24
CA GLY A 446 -29.51 5.34 -13.16
C GLY A 446 -30.24 3.99 -13.18
N VAL A 447 -29.51 2.87 -13.12
CA VAL A 447 -30.05 1.50 -12.98
C VAL A 447 -29.44 0.82 -11.77
N ASP A 448 -28.10 0.75 -11.71
CA ASP A 448 -27.34 0.04 -10.68
C ASP A 448 -26.69 1.01 -9.67
N VAL A 449 -26.18 2.14 -10.16
CA VAL A 449 -25.66 3.27 -9.36
C VAL A 449 -26.43 4.56 -9.63
N ASP A 450 -26.32 5.56 -8.75
CA ASP A 450 -26.98 6.85 -8.96
C ASP A 450 -26.32 7.63 -10.10
N ALA A 451 -27.12 8.09 -11.06
CA ALA A 451 -26.62 8.83 -12.22
C ALA A 451 -26.12 10.23 -11.85
N ASP A 452 -26.69 10.86 -10.82
CA ASP A 452 -26.31 12.21 -10.41
C ASP A 452 -24.91 12.17 -9.76
N LEU A 453 -24.61 11.14 -8.95
CA LEU A 453 -23.26 10.91 -8.37
C LEU A 453 -22.19 10.62 -9.43
N VAL A 454 -22.56 9.90 -10.50
CA VAL A 454 -21.66 9.65 -11.63
C VAL A 454 -21.40 10.92 -12.44
N GLU A 455 -22.42 11.75 -12.71
CA GLU A 455 -22.24 13.05 -13.39
C GLU A 455 -21.39 14.03 -12.55
N GLU A 456 -21.53 13.99 -11.22
CA GLU A 456 -20.73 14.76 -10.26
C GLU A 456 -19.29 14.21 -10.04
N SER A 457 -18.97 13.00 -10.51
CA SER A 457 -17.69 12.30 -10.24
C SER A 457 -17.39 12.09 -8.74
N VAL A 458 -18.39 11.64 -7.98
CA VAL A 458 -18.29 11.39 -6.53
C VAL A 458 -18.78 9.99 -6.14
N GLY A 459 -18.21 9.43 -5.08
CA GLY A 459 -18.77 8.29 -4.35
C GLY A 459 -19.32 8.72 -2.99
N ILE A 460 -20.00 7.82 -2.28
CA ILE A 460 -20.46 8.02 -0.90
C ILE A 460 -19.61 7.20 0.06
N LEU A 461 -19.02 7.87 1.06
CA LEU A 461 -18.43 7.23 2.22
C LEU A 461 -19.49 7.16 3.35
N ASP A 462 -19.87 5.95 3.77
CA ASP A 462 -20.86 5.69 4.82
C ASP A 462 -20.22 4.92 5.99
N ILE A 463 -20.02 5.57 7.13
CA ILE A 463 -19.42 5.00 8.34
C ILE A 463 -20.52 4.86 9.39
N ARG A 464 -20.77 3.64 9.88
CA ARG A 464 -21.87 3.40 10.83
C ARG A 464 -21.63 4.08 12.18
N SER A 465 -20.42 4.03 12.72
CA SER A 465 -19.99 4.92 13.80
C SER A 465 -18.47 5.05 13.89
N VAL A 466 -17.93 6.26 14.03
CA VAL A 466 -16.50 6.48 14.36
C VAL A 466 -16.11 6.06 15.79
N TYR A 467 -17.07 5.54 16.57
CA TYR A 467 -16.85 4.99 17.91
C TYR A 467 -16.99 3.46 17.97
N ASP A 468 -17.28 2.84 16.84
CA ASP A 468 -17.16 1.41 16.63
C ASP A 468 -15.68 1.16 16.25
N PHE A 469 -14.94 0.48 17.11
CA PHE A 469 -13.59 0.00 16.81
C PHE A 469 -13.65 -1.53 16.86
N ASP A 470 -13.51 -2.16 15.70
CA ASP A 470 -13.49 -3.62 15.54
C ASP A 470 -14.71 -4.34 16.15
N GLY A 471 -15.89 -3.71 16.06
CA GLY A 471 -17.13 -4.22 16.65
C GLY A 471 -17.33 -3.85 18.13
N GLU A 472 -16.41 -3.10 18.74
CA GLU A 472 -16.50 -2.62 20.12
C GLU A 472 -16.91 -1.14 20.21
N ASP A 473 -17.89 -0.82 21.08
CA ASP A 473 -18.27 0.56 21.41
C ASP A 473 -17.28 1.15 22.44
N ILE A 474 -16.41 2.04 21.99
CA ILE A 474 -15.39 2.67 22.85
C ILE A 474 -15.88 3.92 23.59
N ALA A 475 -17.09 4.43 23.32
CA ALA A 475 -17.52 5.76 23.78
C ALA A 475 -18.94 5.84 24.38
N GLY A 476 -19.73 4.77 24.30
CA GLY A 476 -21.12 4.73 24.75
C GLY A 476 -22.09 5.33 23.74
N ILE A 477 -22.14 4.78 22.52
CA ILE A 477 -22.84 5.33 21.35
C ILE A 477 -24.31 5.66 21.65
N GLU A 478 -25.06 4.78 22.33
CA GLU A 478 -26.47 5.04 22.71
C GLU A 478 -26.62 6.30 23.62
N THR A 479 -25.61 6.60 24.44
CA THR A 479 -25.59 7.78 25.32
C THR A 479 -25.20 9.05 24.55
N LEU A 480 -24.31 8.94 23.56
CA LEU A 480 -23.92 10.06 22.69
C LEU A 480 -25.03 10.44 21.70
N ALA A 481 -25.77 9.44 21.21
CA ALA A 481 -26.91 9.59 20.30
C ALA A 481 -28.14 10.26 20.95
N ASP A 482 -28.30 10.19 22.28
CA ASP A 482 -29.40 10.82 23.01
C ASP A 482 -29.04 12.27 23.42
N PRO A 483 -29.58 13.30 22.75
CA PRO A 483 -29.27 14.69 23.09
C PRO A 483 -29.71 15.08 24.52
N ALA A 484 -30.64 14.35 25.16
CA ALA A 484 -31.00 14.63 26.55
C ALA A 484 -29.94 14.17 27.56
N GLN A 485 -29.01 13.31 27.14
CA GLN A 485 -27.90 12.80 27.93
C GLN A 485 -26.59 13.50 27.57
N THR A 486 -26.35 13.75 26.27
CA THR A 486 -25.12 14.35 25.75
C THR A 486 -25.41 15.64 24.98
N THR A 487 -24.76 16.74 25.34
CA THR A 487 -24.74 17.97 24.52
C THR A 487 -23.56 17.93 23.55
N ALA A 488 -23.62 18.69 22.46
CA ALA A 488 -22.58 18.72 21.43
C ALA A 488 -21.16 18.93 22.00
N ASP A 489 -21.00 19.80 23.01
CA ASP A 489 -19.73 20.08 23.69
C ASP A 489 -19.11 18.88 24.42
N PHE A 490 -19.89 17.84 24.72
CA PHE A 490 -19.42 16.60 25.35
C PHE A 490 -19.24 15.44 24.36
N ARG A 491 -19.46 15.64 23.06
CA ARG A 491 -19.15 14.63 22.02
C ARG A 491 -17.67 14.72 21.61
N PRO A 492 -16.84 13.67 21.80
CA PRO A 492 -15.42 13.73 21.45
C PRO A 492 -15.14 13.97 19.96
N ALA A 493 -15.84 13.26 19.08
CA ALA A 493 -15.75 13.37 17.64
C ALA A 493 -16.79 14.38 17.15
N ARG A 494 -16.37 15.32 16.32
CA ARG A 494 -17.23 16.41 15.85
C ARG A 494 -17.25 16.54 14.35
N PHE A 495 -16.12 16.30 13.68
CA PHE A 495 -16.02 16.36 12.23
C PHE A 495 -15.14 15.22 11.69
N LEU A 496 -15.46 14.74 10.50
CA LEU A 496 -14.56 13.91 9.71
C LEU A 496 -13.86 14.83 8.72
N LYS A 497 -12.54 14.85 8.74
CA LYS A 497 -11.70 15.54 7.77
C LYS A 497 -11.29 14.56 6.68
N ILE A 498 -11.52 14.94 5.42
CA ILE A 498 -11.05 14.19 4.26
C ILE A 498 -9.81 14.89 3.68
N SER A 499 -8.79 14.11 3.36
CA SER A 499 -7.58 14.58 2.68
C SER A 499 -7.19 13.61 1.57
N LYS A 500 -6.44 14.08 0.59
CA LYS A 500 -5.83 13.24 -0.45
C LYS A 500 -4.31 13.32 -0.43
N ALA A 501 -3.68 12.33 -1.04
CA ALA A 501 -2.26 12.39 -1.37
C ALA A 501 -1.96 13.52 -2.37
N VAL A 502 -0.74 14.03 -2.33
CA VAL A 502 -0.14 14.81 -3.42
C VAL A 502 0.93 13.94 -4.06
N GLY A 503 0.63 13.42 -5.25
CA GLY A 503 1.61 12.68 -6.04
C GLY A 503 2.82 13.56 -6.35
N ILE A 504 4.02 12.98 -6.23
CA ILE A 504 5.29 13.66 -6.46
C ILE A 504 5.73 13.37 -7.91
N PRO A 505 6.10 14.38 -8.70
CA PRO A 505 6.66 14.18 -10.03
C PRO A 505 8.12 13.71 -9.96
N ASP A 506 8.65 13.29 -11.10
CA ASP A 506 10.09 13.16 -11.30
C ASP A 506 10.84 14.52 -11.22
N ASP A 507 12.13 14.48 -10.86
CA ASP A 507 12.99 15.66 -10.68
C ASP A 507 13.17 16.49 -11.98
N ASP A 508 13.11 15.87 -13.17
CA ASP A 508 13.14 16.60 -14.46
C ASP A 508 11.89 17.48 -14.67
N VAL A 509 10.77 17.11 -14.04
CA VAL A 509 9.56 17.93 -14.02
C VAL A 509 9.63 18.96 -12.88
N LEU A 510 10.02 18.54 -11.67
CA LEU A 510 10.19 19.43 -10.52
C LEU A 510 11.02 18.81 -9.37
N ASP A 511 12.32 19.05 -9.37
CA ASP A 511 13.24 18.87 -8.22
C ASP A 511 12.75 19.59 -6.95
N PHE A 512 12.64 18.84 -5.85
CA PHE A 512 12.27 19.32 -4.52
C PHE A 512 13.31 18.96 -3.45
N ASP A 513 13.82 19.96 -2.74
CA ASP A 513 14.61 19.75 -1.51
C ASP A 513 13.79 18.95 -0.47
N GLY A 514 14.37 17.89 0.10
CA GLY A 514 13.74 17.05 1.12
C GLY A 514 13.24 17.83 2.36
N ALA A 515 13.79 19.02 2.63
CA ALA A 515 13.29 19.94 3.64
C ALA A 515 11.82 20.34 3.42
N ALA A 516 11.31 20.32 2.18
CA ALA A 516 9.93 20.68 1.84
C ALA A 516 8.87 19.75 2.48
N PHE A 517 9.23 18.49 2.76
CA PHE A 517 8.36 17.53 3.46
C PHE A 517 8.34 17.74 5.00
N GLY A 518 9.19 18.60 5.54
CA GLY A 518 9.26 18.91 6.96
C GLY A 518 9.86 17.77 7.81
N ARG A 519 9.52 17.73 9.12
CA ARG A 519 10.12 16.80 10.10
C ARG A 519 9.94 15.31 9.77
N ASN A 520 8.83 14.94 9.12
CA ASN A 520 8.51 13.54 8.85
C ASN A 520 8.15 13.37 7.37
N GLY A 521 9.17 13.08 6.56
CA GLY A 521 9.04 12.88 5.11
C GLY A 521 8.08 11.76 4.74
N ASN A 522 8.07 10.67 5.50
CA ASN A 522 7.28 9.46 5.24
C ASN A 522 5.75 9.72 5.21
N GLN A 523 5.29 10.82 5.83
CA GLN A 523 3.86 11.20 5.79
C GLN A 523 3.43 11.82 4.46
N GLY A 524 4.37 12.11 3.55
CA GLY A 524 4.13 12.72 2.24
C GLY A 524 3.55 14.13 2.32
N MET A 525 3.26 14.70 1.14
CA MET A 525 2.45 15.91 1.03
C MET A 525 0.97 15.53 0.89
N ARG A 526 0.09 16.32 1.51
CA ARG A 526 -1.37 16.07 1.50
C ARG A 526 -2.16 17.37 1.36
N GLU A 527 -3.30 17.29 0.69
CA GLU A 527 -4.28 18.37 0.58
C GLU A 527 -5.56 17.99 1.32
N ILE A 528 -6.15 18.92 2.06
CA ILE A 528 -7.43 18.68 2.74
C ILE A 528 -8.55 19.05 1.76
N LEU A 529 -9.45 18.11 1.50
CA LEU A 529 -10.61 18.26 0.59
C LEU A 529 -11.82 18.91 1.29
N GLY A 530 -11.82 18.88 2.62
CA GLY A 530 -12.83 19.52 3.46
C GLY A 530 -13.17 18.69 4.70
N TYR A 531 -14.26 19.09 5.33
CA TYR A 531 -14.80 18.54 6.57
C TYR A 531 -16.27 18.20 6.39
N THR A 532 -16.78 17.28 7.21
CA THR A 532 -18.22 17.01 7.31
C THR A 532 -18.60 16.73 8.78
N PRO A 533 -19.76 17.20 9.27
CA PRO A 533 -20.14 17.00 10.66
C PRO A 533 -20.48 15.54 10.99
N ILE A 534 -19.87 15.03 12.06
CA ILE A 534 -20.17 13.70 12.60
C ILE A 534 -21.47 13.78 13.41
N GLN A 535 -22.37 12.82 13.20
CA GLN A 535 -23.68 12.81 13.84
C GLN A 535 -23.59 12.34 15.31
N PRO A 536 -24.63 12.55 16.15
CA PRO A 536 -24.54 12.23 17.59
C PRO A 536 -24.24 10.77 17.92
N ASP A 537 -24.66 9.81 17.09
CA ASP A 537 -24.31 8.39 17.20
C ASP A 537 -22.91 8.03 16.62
N GLY A 538 -22.13 9.03 16.20
CA GLY A 538 -20.84 8.84 15.56
C GLY A 538 -20.90 8.52 14.06
N SER A 539 -22.08 8.40 13.45
CA SER A 539 -22.20 8.07 12.03
C SER A 539 -21.80 9.23 11.11
N VAL A 540 -21.33 8.87 9.91
CA VAL A 540 -21.00 9.79 8.81
C VAL A 540 -21.53 9.22 7.51
N ARG A 541 -22.13 10.05 6.66
CA ARG A 541 -22.50 9.68 5.29
C ARG A 541 -22.33 10.90 4.41
N VAL A 542 -21.36 10.87 3.50
CA VAL A 542 -20.87 12.07 2.79
C VAL A 542 -20.40 11.74 1.37
N LYS A 543 -20.65 12.65 0.43
CA LYS A 543 -20.05 12.65 -0.91
C LYS A 543 -18.54 12.91 -0.80
N VAL A 544 -17.73 12.08 -1.44
CA VAL A 544 -16.29 12.28 -1.61
C VAL A 544 -15.91 12.19 -3.08
N PRO A 545 -14.93 12.96 -3.58
CA PRO A 545 -14.46 12.84 -4.96
C PRO A 545 -14.01 11.42 -5.28
N ALA A 546 -14.42 10.91 -6.44
CA ALA A 546 -13.99 9.61 -6.95
C ALA A 546 -12.57 9.66 -7.52
N ASP A 547 -12.03 8.48 -7.84
CA ASP A 547 -10.85 8.29 -8.68
C ASP A 547 -9.53 8.88 -8.12
N MET A 548 -9.38 8.90 -6.78
CA MET A 548 -8.17 9.43 -6.13
C MET A 548 -7.89 8.76 -4.77
N PRO A 549 -6.62 8.76 -4.29
CA PRO A 549 -6.25 8.26 -2.97
C PRO A 549 -6.73 9.20 -1.86
N LEU A 550 -7.62 8.68 -1.00
CA LEU A 550 -8.22 9.38 0.12
C LEU A 550 -7.73 8.83 1.47
N ALA A 551 -7.50 9.74 2.41
CA ALA A 551 -7.20 9.45 3.80
C ALA A 551 -8.14 10.24 4.73
N ILE A 552 -8.63 9.58 5.78
CA ILE A 552 -9.60 10.13 6.73
C ILE A 552 -8.94 10.54 8.06
N SER A 553 -9.58 11.46 8.78
CA SER A 553 -9.19 11.83 10.14
C SER A 553 -10.38 12.32 10.94
N VAL A 554 -10.68 11.64 12.05
CA VAL A 554 -11.70 12.09 13.01
C VAL A 554 -11.12 13.23 13.85
N VAL A 555 -11.81 14.37 13.90
CA VAL A 555 -11.39 15.56 14.64
C VAL A 555 -12.43 16.08 15.64
N ASP A 556 -11.95 16.75 16.68
CA ASP A 556 -12.75 17.41 17.72
C ASP A 556 -13.34 18.76 17.27
N ALA A 557 -13.98 19.47 18.21
CA ALA A 557 -14.55 20.80 17.97
C ALA A 557 -13.53 21.88 17.58
N ASP A 558 -12.24 21.63 17.77
CA ASP A 558 -11.12 22.53 17.46
C ASP A 558 -10.34 22.11 16.21
N GLY A 559 -10.81 21.08 15.49
CA GLY A 559 -10.14 20.53 14.33
C GLY A 559 -8.90 19.67 14.65
N LYS A 560 -8.68 19.30 15.93
CA LYS A 560 -7.59 18.39 16.31
C LYS A 560 -7.97 16.94 16.06
N ARG A 561 -7.06 16.16 15.48
CA ARG A 561 -7.25 14.71 15.32
C ARG A 561 -7.28 14.02 16.69
N ILE A 562 -8.28 13.17 16.91
CA ILE A 562 -8.50 12.49 18.21
C ILE A 562 -8.12 11.00 18.23
N PHE A 563 -7.96 10.39 17.06
CA PHE A 563 -7.49 9.02 16.87
C PHE A 563 -6.19 9.03 16.05
N ASP A 564 -5.63 7.86 15.79
CA ASP A 564 -4.46 7.71 14.93
C ASP A 564 -4.77 8.07 13.48
N SER A 565 -3.71 8.25 12.67
CA SER A 565 -3.88 8.63 11.26
C SER A 565 -4.22 7.42 10.41
N HIS A 566 -5.22 7.57 9.54
CA HIS A 566 -5.50 6.61 8.49
C HIS A 566 -4.36 6.65 7.45
N ASN A 567 -3.39 5.75 7.60
CA ASN A 567 -2.19 5.66 6.78
C ASN A 567 -2.35 4.66 5.61
N ASN A 568 -3.57 4.46 5.12
CA ASN A 568 -3.84 3.68 3.90
C ASN A 568 -4.61 4.57 2.91
N TRP A 569 -4.49 4.32 1.61
CA TRP A 569 -5.18 5.05 0.56
C TRP A 569 -6.49 4.34 0.18
N LEU A 570 -7.60 4.84 0.72
CA LEU A 570 -8.94 4.50 0.23
C LEU A 570 -9.15 5.07 -1.17
N GLN A 571 -9.97 4.41 -1.98
CA GLN A 571 -10.51 4.96 -3.22
C GLN A 571 -12.00 4.65 -3.31
N LEU A 572 -12.73 5.43 -4.10
CA LEU A 572 -14.10 5.15 -4.50
C LEU A 572 -14.24 5.42 -6.01
N GLN A 573 -15.03 4.61 -6.70
CA GLN A 573 -15.49 4.92 -8.06
C GLN A 573 -16.67 5.91 -8.03
N ALA A 574 -16.91 6.58 -9.15
CA ALA A 574 -18.06 7.47 -9.28
C ALA A 574 -19.39 6.68 -9.17
N GLY A 575 -20.26 7.10 -8.26
CA GLY A 575 -21.51 6.39 -7.92
C GLY A 575 -21.36 5.24 -6.91
N GLU A 576 -20.16 4.88 -6.48
CA GLU A 576 -19.94 3.84 -5.45
C GLU A 576 -20.45 4.29 -4.06
N VAL A 577 -20.91 3.33 -3.25
CA VAL A 577 -21.21 3.54 -1.82
C VAL A 577 -20.27 2.65 -0.98
N ARG A 578 -19.15 3.21 -0.52
CA ARG A 578 -18.20 2.51 0.35
C ARG A 578 -18.71 2.55 1.80
N SER A 579 -19.04 1.39 2.35
CA SER A 579 -19.60 1.25 3.70
C SER A 579 -18.59 0.67 4.68
N CYS A 580 -18.43 1.31 5.84
CA CYS A 580 -17.58 0.85 6.94
C CYS A 580 -18.40 0.73 8.23
N ASN A 581 -18.18 -0.31 9.04
CA ASN A 581 -18.81 -0.39 10.37
C ASN A 581 -18.25 0.69 11.30
N GLY A 582 -16.93 0.89 11.30
CA GLY A 582 -16.31 1.94 12.10
C GLY A 582 -14.85 2.20 11.74
N CYS A 583 -14.04 2.40 12.77
CA CYS A 583 -12.59 2.55 12.70
C CYS A 583 -11.89 1.25 13.16
N HIS A 584 -10.56 1.23 13.04
CA HIS A 584 -9.68 0.10 13.33
C HIS A 584 -8.30 0.65 13.73
N THR A 585 -7.49 -0.11 14.48
CA THR A 585 -6.12 0.29 14.85
C THR A 585 -5.08 -0.28 13.88
N SER A 586 -3.82 0.17 13.92
CA SER A 586 -2.76 -0.38 13.05
C SER A 586 -2.36 -1.82 13.39
N ASP A 587 -2.71 -2.27 14.59
CA ASP A 587 -2.17 -3.48 15.23
C ASP A 587 -3.23 -4.59 15.39
N SER A 588 -4.50 -4.28 15.08
CA SER A 588 -5.59 -5.26 15.10
C SER A 588 -5.55 -6.13 13.85
N GLU A 589 -5.83 -7.43 13.98
CA GLU A 589 -5.89 -8.37 12.84
C GLU A 589 -7.36 -8.72 12.47
N ALA A 590 -8.32 -7.89 12.92
CA ALA A 590 -9.72 -8.06 12.56
C ALA A 590 -9.92 -7.85 11.04
N PRO A 591 -10.75 -8.65 10.36
CA PRO A 591 -11.03 -8.43 8.94
C PRO A 591 -11.70 -7.07 8.69
N HIS A 592 -10.93 -6.09 8.23
CA HIS A 592 -11.40 -4.75 7.89
C HIS A 592 -11.62 -4.59 6.37
N GLY A 593 -12.73 -3.97 5.98
CA GLY A 593 -13.08 -3.76 4.56
C GLY A 593 -13.54 -5.01 3.79
N ARG A 594 -13.38 -6.22 4.36
CA ARG A 594 -13.92 -7.50 3.86
C ARG A 594 -15.39 -7.66 4.26
N THR A 595 -16.33 -7.34 3.38
CA THR A 595 -17.78 -7.39 3.71
C THR A 595 -18.31 -8.79 4.07
N ASP A 596 -17.60 -9.83 3.65
CA ASP A 596 -17.84 -11.26 3.91
C ASP A 596 -17.27 -11.78 5.24
N MET A 597 -16.23 -11.11 5.79
CA MET A 597 -15.54 -11.51 7.02
C MET A 597 -15.60 -10.48 8.16
N GLN A 598 -16.10 -9.26 7.90
CA GLN A 598 -16.18 -8.17 8.87
C GLN A 598 -16.91 -8.56 10.16
N LEU A 599 -16.45 -7.98 11.27
CA LEU A 599 -17.11 -8.10 12.57
C LEU A 599 -18.46 -7.36 12.56
N GLU A 600 -19.41 -7.84 13.37
CA GLU A 600 -20.70 -7.18 13.59
C GLU A 600 -20.50 -5.78 14.17
N SER A 601 -21.18 -4.78 13.61
CA SER A 601 -21.04 -3.39 14.08
C SER A 601 -21.53 -3.22 15.52
N ALA A 602 -20.76 -2.49 16.32
CA ALA A 602 -21.14 -2.02 17.65
C ALA A 602 -22.44 -1.20 17.62
N TRP A 603 -22.71 -0.51 16.50
CA TRP A 603 -23.90 0.32 16.31
C TRP A 603 -24.83 -0.23 15.22
N VAL A 604 -25.85 -0.97 15.67
CA VAL A 604 -26.95 -1.48 14.82
C VAL A 604 -27.93 -0.40 14.33
N GLY A 605 -27.75 0.87 14.69
CA GLY A 605 -28.64 1.97 14.28
C GLY A 605 -30.00 1.97 15.00
N ALA A 606 -31.00 2.59 14.38
CA ALA A 606 -32.31 2.81 14.99
C ALA A 606 -33.02 1.48 15.35
N PRO A 607 -33.54 1.32 16.59
CA PRO A 607 -34.09 0.05 17.05
C PRO A 607 -35.49 -0.28 16.52
N THR A 608 -36.20 0.69 15.92
CA THR A 608 -37.57 0.53 15.40
C THR A 608 -37.89 1.51 14.29
N SER A 609 -38.57 1.03 13.23
CA SER A 609 -39.10 1.84 12.14
C SER A 609 -40.16 2.88 12.54
N ALA A 610 -40.22 3.96 11.77
CA ALA A 610 -41.17 5.07 11.86
C ALA A 610 -41.20 5.77 13.24
N ALA A 611 -40.05 5.84 13.90
CA ALA A 611 -39.87 6.52 15.20
C ALA A 611 -38.61 7.41 15.16
N PRO A 612 -38.57 8.53 15.89
CA PRO A 612 -37.34 9.27 16.11
C PRO A 612 -36.40 8.48 17.04
N PHE A 613 -35.11 8.82 16.98
CA PHE A 613 -34.15 8.44 18.02
C PHE A 613 -34.56 9.02 19.39
N ALA A 614 -33.96 8.53 20.47
CA ALA A 614 -34.30 8.95 21.82
C ALA A 614 -34.13 10.48 21.98
N ASN A 615 -35.21 11.17 22.35
CA ASN A 615 -35.25 12.63 22.58
C ASN A 615 -34.84 13.52 21.38
N THR A 616 -34.84 12.99 20.16
CA THR A 616 -34.56 13.79 18.95
C THR A 616 -35.83 14.40 18.33
N GLU A 617 -35.63 15.35 17.41
CA GLU A 617 -36.67 16.10 16.69
C GLU A 617 -37.78 15.16 16.17
N PRO A 618 -39.03 15.27 16.66
CA PRO A 618 -40.09 14.30 16.38
C PRO A 618 -40.52 14.16 14.91
N ALA A 619 -39.96 14.96 14.01
CA ALA A 619 -40.15 14.89 12.57
C ALA A 619 -39.13 13.98 11.86
N LEU A 620 -37.97 13.72 12.46
CA LEU A 620 -36.91 12.86 11.91
C LEU A 620 -37.21 11.40 12.28
N LEU A 621 -38.08 10.76 11.49
CA LEU A 621 -38.47 9.36 11.72
C LEU A 621 -37.51 8.40 11.01
N ALA A 622 -36.79 7.61 11.81
CA ALA A 622 -35.86 6.58 11.39
C ALA A 622 -36.56 5.30 10.92
N GLU A 623 -35.89 4.55 10.04
CA GLU A 623 -36.20 3.16 9.74
C GLU A 623 -35.29 2.21 10.55
N MET A 624 -35.75 0.99 10.86
CA MET A 624 -34.97 0.04 11.66
C MET A 624 -33.62 -0.28 10.99
N GLY A 625 -32.52 -0.14 11.72
CA GLY A 625 -31.15 -0.38 11.22
C GLY A 625 -30.40 0.87 10.73
N GLU A 626 -31.14 1.95 10.46
CA GLU A 626 -30.63 3.22 9.91
C GLU A 626 -29.80 3.98 10.96
N THR A 627 -28.66 4.54 10.56
CA THR A 627 -27.85 5.45 11.39
C THR A 627 -28.39 6.89 11.31
N MET A 628 -27.93 7.76 12.20
CA MET A 628 -28.32 9.17 12.17
C MET A 628 -27.90 9.88 10.86
N ALA A 629 -26.73 9.55 10.30
CA ALA A 629 -26.28 10.10 9.02
C ALA A 629 -27.13 9.61 7.84
N GLN A 630 -27.44 8.30 7.79
CA GLN A 630 -28.33 7.73 6.78
C GLN A 630 -29.75 8.34 6.86
N LEU A 631 -30.25 8.58 8.07
CA LEU A 631 -31.52 9.27 8.30
C LEU A 631 -31.50 10.71 7.76
N LEU A 632 -30.44 11.49 8.00
CA LEU A 632 -30.33 12.83 7.43
C LEU A 632 -30.24 12.80 5.90
N ALA A 633 -29.40 11.94 5.34
CA ALA A 633 -29.28 11.77 3.89
C ALA A 633 -30.65 11.58 3.22
N ARG A 634 -31.49 10.72 3.81
CA ARG A 634 -32.86 10.46 3.32
C ARG A 634 -33.84 11.62 3.47
N TYR A 635 -33.61 12.58 4.38
CA TYR A 635 -34.52 13.72 4.62
C TYR A 635 -34.08 15.02 3.94
N ILE A 636 -32.78 15.27 3.83
CA ILE A 636 -32.22 16.55 3.35
C ILE A 636 -31.23 16.42 2.17
N GLY A 637 -30.86 15.20 1.77
CA GLY A 637 -29.83 14.93 0.77
C GLY A 637 -28.51 14.49 1.40
N GLU A 638 -27.67 13.80 0.61
CA GLU A 638 -26.32 13.37 1.02
C GLU A 638 -25.49 14.58 1.48
N ALA A 639 -24.66 14.41 2.52
CA ALA A 639 -23.81 15.49 2.98
C ALA A 639 -22.69 15.77 1.97
N GLU A 640 -22.27 17.02 1.89
CA GLU A 640 -21.13 17.47 1.08
C GLU A 640 -19.94 17.81 1.99
N LEU A 641 -18.76 17.98 1.40
CA LEU A 641 -17.60 18.48 2.12
C LEU A 641 -17.64 20.00 2.18
N GLU A 642 -17.28 20.56 3.33
CA GLU A 642 -17.19 22.00 3.57
C GLU A 642 -15.74 22.40 3.87
N GLY A 643 -15.34 23.60 3.47
CA GLY A 643 -14.00 24.13 3.78
C GLY A 643 -13.81 24.50 5.24
N ASP A 644 -14.89 24.87 5.93
CA ASP A 644 -14.90 25.33 7.32
C ASP A 644 -15.46 24.24 8.25
N LEU A 645 -15.17 24.33 9.56
CA LEU A 645 -15.77 23.41 10.53
C LEU A 645 -17.13 23.98 11.01
N HIS A 646 -18.22 23.62 10.33
CA HIS A 646 -19.59 24.09 10.62
C HIS A 646 -20.48 22.99 11.22
N PHE A 647 -21.08 23.28 12.38
CA PHE A 647 -22.06 22.41 13.03
C PHE A 647 -23.30 23.18 13.48
N THR A 648 -24.47 22.65 13.12
CA THR A 648 -25.79 23.07 13.60
C THR A 648 -26.52 21.89 14.25
N ASP A 649 -27.19 22.11 15.38
CA ASP A 649 -28.00 21.08 16.04
C ASP A 649 -29.32 20.81 15.29
N LEU A 650 -29.29 19.79 14.42
CA LEU A 650 -30.47 19.27 13.73
C LEU A 650 -31.26 18.26 14.58
N TRP A 651 -30.73 17.81 15.72
CA TRP A 651 -31.18 16.61 16.41
C TRP A 651 -32.04 16.85 17.64
N THR A 652 -31.71 17.81 18.50
CA THR A 652 -32.36 17.97 19.80
C THR A 652 -33.85 18.39 19.67
N ASP A 653 -34.78 17.65 20.28
CA ASP A 653 -36.18 18.10 20.42
C ASP A 653 -36.24 19.35 21.34
N PRO A 654 -36.70 20.52 20.84
CA PRO A 654 -36.85 21.74 21.64
C PRO A 654 -37.82 21.61 22.82
N ALA A 655 -38.67 20.57 22.85
CA ALA A 655 -39.55 20.26 23.98
C ALA A 655 -38.84 19.48 25.10
N VAL A 656 -37.70 18.85 24.82
CA VAL A 656 -36.87 18.14 25.81
C VAL A 656 -35.82 19.08 26.42
N ARG A 657 -35.06 19.79 25.57
CA ARG A 657 -34.12 20.86 25.99
C ARG A 657 -33.92 21.88 24.88
N THR A 658 -33.26 23.01 25.18
CA THR A 658 -32.77 23.92 24.13
C THR A 658 -31.75 23.20 23.26
N LYS A 659 -31.80 23.44 21.94
CA LYS A 659 -30.76 23.05 20.99
C LYS A 659 -29.38 23.59 21.39
N ASP A 660 -28.33 22.88 21.03
CA ASP A 660 -26.95 23.34 21.21
C ASP A 660 -26.65 24.55 20.32
N ASP A 661 -25.70 25.38 20.76
CA ASP A 661 -25.26 26.55 20.00
C ASP A 661 -24.52 26.12 18.72
N GLU A 662 -24.63 26.96 17.68
CA GLU A 662 -23.92 26.80 16.41
C GLU A 662 -22.41 26.94 16.61
N LEU A 663 -21.64 26.04 15.99
CA LEU A 663 -20.18 26.11 15.93
C LEU A 663 -19.78 26.39 14.49
N LEU A 664 -18.99 27.44 14.28
CA LEU A 664 -18.34 27.75 13.02
C LEU A 664 -16.90 28.17 13.30
N LEU A 665 -15.94 27.44 12.74
CA LEU A 665 -14.54 27.86 12.66
C LEU A 665 -14.20 28.06 11.18
N SER A 666 -14.12 29.32 10.76
CA SER A 666 -13.91 29.69 9.36
C SER A 666 -12.48 30.10 9.05
N TYR A 667 -11.93 29.62 7.93
CA TYR A 667 -10.68 30.17 7.38
C TYR A 667 -10.84 31.64 6.93
N GLY A 668 -12.07 32.08 6.63
CA GLY A 668 -12.37 33.47 6.28
C GLY A 668 -12.27 34.46 7.44
N ASP A 669 -12.21 33.99 8.70
CA ASP A 669 -11.98 34.82 9.88
C ASP A 669 -10.49 35.10 10.15
N LEU A 670 -9.57 34.50 9.38
CA LEU A 670 -8.14 34.76 9.48
C LEU A 670 -7.81 36.22 9.12
N SER A 671 -6.98 36.85 9.95
CA SER A 671 -6.42 38.19 9.68
C SER A 671 -5.06 38.15 8.95
N THR A 672 -4.56 36.94 8.69
CA THR A 672 -3.44 36.61 7.82
C THR A 672 -3.97 35.93 6.56
N ASP A 673 -3.11 35.60 5.61
CA ASP A 673 -3.52 34.86 4.41
C ASP A 673 -4.14 33.50 4.79
N ALA A 674 -5.25 33.16 4.14
CA ALA A 674 -5.96 31.89 4.35
C ALA A 674 -5.35 30.78 3.49
N PRO A 675 -5.32 29.52 3.94
CA PRO A 675 -4.74 28.38 3.22
C PRO A 675 -5.64 27.84 2.10
N VAL A 676 -6.45 28.70 1.49
CA VAL A 676 -7.49 28.38 0.50
C VAL A 676 -7.58 29.50 -0.52
N GLU A 677 -7.94 29.14 -1.75
CA GLU A 677 -8.18 30.13 -2.80
C GLU A 677 -9.37 31.05 -2.48
N SER A 678 -9.28 32.31 -2.93
CA SER A 678 -10.24 33.35 -2.53
C SER A 678 -11.69 33.09 -2.97
N THR A 679 -11.90 32.24 -3.98
CA THR A 679 -13.23 31.75 -4.40
C THR A 679 -13.79 30.72 -3.42
N CYS A 680 -12.94 29.81 -2.93
CA CYS A 680 -13.29 28.74 -1.99
C CYS A 680 -13.72 29.29 -0.61
N LEU A 681 -13.30 30.50 -0.24
CA LEU A 681 -13.81 31.23 0.92
C LEU A 681 -15.27 31.73 0.78
N THR A 682 -15.84 31.69 -0.42
CA THR A 682 -17.20 32.17 -0.70
C THR A 682 -18.17 31.11 -1.17
N GLU A 683 -17.67 30.08 -1.83
CA GLU A 683 -18.42 28.95 -2.40
C GLU A 683 -17.46 27.77 -2.45
N TRP A 684 -17.77 26.69 -1.72
CA TRP A 684 -16.90 25.50 -1.66
C TRP A 684 -17.28 24.55 -2.80
N GLU A 685 -16.30 24.20 -3.62
CA GLU A 685 -16.47 23.44 -4.87
C GLU A 685 -15.57 22.19 -4.85
N SER A 686 -15.85 21.20 -5.71
CA SER A 686 -15.11 19.92 -5.72
C SER A 686 -13.61 20.03 -6.03
N ASN A 687 -13.16 21.14 -6.62
CA ASN A 687 -11.76 21.45 -6.87
C ASN A 687 -11.10 22.32 -5.77
N CYS A 688 -11.83 22.74 -4.73
CA CYS A 688 -11.27 23.48 -3.62
C CYS A 688 -10.34 22.59 -2.77
N ARG A 689 -9.20 23.16 -2.34
CA ARG A 689 -8.18 22.51 -1.52
C ARG A 689 -7.80 23.44 -0.38
N ILE A 690 -7.68 22.91 0.84
CA ILE A 690 -6.97 23.56 1.94
C ILE A 690 -5.50 23.06 1.91
N VAL A 691 -4.56 23.99 1.71
CA VAL A 691 -3.13 23.72 1.57
C VAL A 691 -2.34 24.57 2.55
N ILE A 692 -1.77 23.95 3.59
CA ILE A 692 -1.16 24.66 4.72
C ILE A 692 0.37 24.58 4.66
N HIS A 693 0.99 25.44 3.85
CA HIS A 693 2.43 25.70 3.95
C HIS A 693 2.78 26.50 5.21
N TYR A 694 3.78 26.07 5.97
CA TYR A 694 4.14 26.69 7.26
C TYR A 694 4.56 28.16 7.10
N GLU A 695 5.45 28.47 6.15
CA GLU A 695 5.97 29.82 5.94
C GLU A 695 4.90 30.83 5.52
N GLN A 696 3.91 30.38 4.74
CA GLN A 696 2.86 31.24 4.18
C GLN A 696 1.66 31.40 5.14
N HIS A 697 1.32 30.37 5.92
CA HIS A 697 0.05 30.35 6.67
C HIS A 697 0.23 30.28 8.19
N ILE A 698 1.34 29.73 8.69
CA ILE A 698 1.57 29.57 10.14
C ILE A 698 2.52 30.65 10.66
N GLN A 699 3.66 30.89 10.00
CA GLN A 699 4.60 31.93 10.43
C GLN A 699 3.95 33.33 10.53
N PRO A 700 3.09 33.78 9.60
CA PRO A 700 2.45 35.09 9.71
C PRO A 700 1.53 35.22 10.91
N LEU A 701 1.04 34.11 11.50
CA LEU A 701 0.28 34.16 12.75
C LEU A 701 1.16 34.61 13.92
N TRP A 702 2.44 34.25 13.94
CA TRP A 702 3.39 34.69 14.96
C TRP A 702 3.76 36.16 14.78
N ASP A 703 3.99 36.58 13.54
CA ASP A 703 4.38 37.96 13.19
C ASP A 703 3.20 38.95 13.12
N PHE A 704 1.96 38.48 13.21
CA PHE A 704 0.77 39.35 13.15
C PHE A 704 0.79 40.43 14.26
N PRO A 705 0.77 41.73 13.91
CA PRO A 705 0.87 42.82 14.89
C PRO A 705 -0.27 42.84 15.91
N ARG A 706 0.07 42.80 17.21
CA ARG A 706 -0.89 42.83 18.33
C ARG A 706 -0.65 44.03 19.25
N GLU A 707 -0.57 45.20 18.62
CA GLU A 707 -0.34 46.49 19.30
C GLU A 707 -1.60 47.00 20.03
N VAL A 708 -1.46 47.41 21.28
CA VAL A 708 -2.44 48.23 21.99
C VAL A 708 -2.08 49.70 21.82
N LEU A 709 -2.97 50.45 21.18
CA LEU A 709 -2.80 51.89 20.93
C LEU A 709 -3.52 52.75 21.97
N ASP A 710 -2.91 53.88 22.33
CA ASP A 710 -3.56 54.91 23.15
C ASP A 710 -4.50 55.81 22.33
N SER A 711 -5.19 56.73 23.02
CA SER A 711 -6.11 57.69 22.39
C SER A 711 -5.47 58.68 21.40
N THR A 712 -4.14 58.68 21.26
CA THR A 712 -3.37 59.47 20.29
C THR A 712 -2.83 58.65 19.13
N GLY A 713 -3.01 57.32 19.15
CA GLY A 713 -2.48 56.38 18.17
C GLY A 713 -1.03 55.95 18.47
N ALA A 714 -0.54 56.13 19.70
CA ALA A 714 0.77 55.65 20.11
C ALA A 714 0.67 54.25 20.73
N VAL A 715 1.58 53.34 20.35
CA VAL A 715 1.70 52.01 20.94
C VAL A 715 2.05 52.12 22.43
N ILE A 716 1.27 51.49 23.29
CA ILE A 716 1.48 51.44 24.75
C ILE A 716 1.75 50.02 25.28
N ALA A 717 1.41 49.00 24.50
CA ALA A 717 1.86 47.62 24.67
C ALA A 717 1.88 46.96 23.29
N ASP A 718 2.73 45.96 23.11
CA ASP A 718 2.78 45.11 21.92
C ASP A 718 2.82 43.66 22.39
N TYR A 719 1.89 42.84 21.88
CA TYR A 719 1.74 41.42 22.20
C TYR A 719 2.02 40.52 20.97
N THR A 720 2.70 41.05 19.95
CA THR A 720 3.14 40.29 18.77
C THR A 720 4.04 39.16 19.24
N CYS A 721 3.80 37.92 18.79
CA CYS A 721 4.44 36.75 19.39
C CYS A 721 5.97 36.82 19.29
N THR A 722 6.49 37.25 18.14
CA THR A 722 7.93 37.41 17.86
C THR A 722 8.60 38.59 18.60
N VAL A 723 7.88 39.37 19.41
CA VAL A 723 8.47 40.36 20.35
C VAL A 723 8.85 39.73 21.69
N CYS A 724 8.11 38.71 22.14
CA CYS A 724 8.40 37.95 23.37
C CYS A 724 9.20 36.66 23.08
N HIS A 725 8.86 35.97 21.99
CA HIS A 725 9.46 34.73 21.53
C HIS A 725 10.57 35.00 20.51
N SER A 726 11.60 35.72 20.96
CA SER A 726 12.76 36.12 20.15
C SER A 726 14.03 36.22 20.99
N PRO A 727 15.21 35.85 20.47
CA PRO A 727 16.50 35.92 21.15
C PRO A 727 17.02 37.36 21.31
N VAL A 728 16.31 38.36 20.78
CA VAL A 728 16.63 39.78 20.94
C VAL A 728 15.42 40.57 21.42
N ASP A 729 15.65 41.49 22.36
CA ASP A 729 14.63 42.40 22.87
C ASP A 729 14.36 43.58 21.91
N ALA A 730 13.35 44.39 22.21
CA ALA A 730 12.99 45.58 21.43
C ALA A 730 14.09 46.68 21.39
N ALA A 731 15.16 46.56 22.18
CA ALA A 731 16.34 47.42 22.13
C ALA A 731 17.51 46.79 21.36
N GLY A 732 17.35 45.56 20.85
CA GLY A 732 18.39 44.80 20.14
C GLY A 732 19.42 44.15 21.06
N ALA A 733 19.11 43.96 22.34
CA ALA A 733 19.95 43.23 23.28
C ALA A 733 19.54 41.75 23.35
N THR A 734 20.52 40.86 23.48
CA THR A 734 20.29 39.42 23.62
C THR A 734 19.43 39.12 24.86
N GLN A 735 18.34 38.38 24.69
CA GLN A 735 17.47 37.88 25.76
C GLN A 735 17.24 36.37 25.58
N ILE A 736 16.81 35.69 26.65
CA ILE A 736 16.27 34.34 26.54
C ILE A 736 14.83 34.50 26.01
N PRO A 737 14.43 33.83 24.91
CA PRO A 737 13.05 33.89 24.42
C PRO A 737 12.06 33.42 25.50
N ASP A 738 10.90 34.07 25.61
CA ASP A 738 9.88 33.67 26.58
C ASP A 738 9.47 32.20 26.37
N GLY A 739 9.37 31.46 27.47
CA GLY A 739 9.08 30.01 27.42
C GLY A 739 10.17 29.15 26.77
N GLN A 740 11.38 29.69 26.55
CA GLN A 740 12.47 29.02 25.80
C GLN A 740 12.03 28.64 24.38
N LEU A 741 11.27 29.52 23.73
CA LEU A 741 10.70 29.29 22.41
C LEU A 741 11.01 30.49 21.50
N ASP A 742 11.75 30.26 20.42
CA ASP A 742 11.99 31.24 19.35
C ASP A 742 10.94 31.06 18.25
N LEU A 743 10.14 32.09 17.96
CA LEU A 743 9.12 32.07 16.90
C LEU A 743 9.50 32.93 15.69
N THR A 744 10.75 33.36 15.58
CA THR A 744 11.23 34.20 14.47
C THR A 744 11.53 33.40 13.19
N THR A 745 11.80 34.13 12.11
CA THR A 745 12.07 33.58 10.76
C THR A 745 13.56 33.36 10.47
N SER A 746 14.45 33.36 11.46
CA SER A 746 15.86 33.00 11.21
C SER A 746 15.97 31.53 10.82
N ALA A 747 16.98 31.18 10.01
CA ALA A 747 17.29 29.79 9.69
C ALA A 747 17.54 28.96 10.96
N SER A 748 16.97 27.75 11.01
CA SER A 748 17.16 26.82 12.11
C SER A 748 18.58 26.23 12.12
N SER A 749 19.08 25.86 13.30
CA SER A 749 20.29 25.04 13.43
C SER A 749 20.03 23.54 13.21
N VAL A 750 18.77 23.12 13.08
CA VAL A 750 18.38 21.72 12.78
C VAL A 750 18.43 21.47 11.27
N ASN A 751 17.92 22.41 10.48
CA ASN A 751 17.95 22.44 9.02
C ASN A 751 17.91 23.92 8.60
N ASP A 752 18.89 24.39 7.83
CA ASP A 752 19.01 25.81 7.50
C ASP A 752 18.01 26.30 6.43
N ALA A 753 17.31 25.38 5.76
CA ALA A 753 16.14 25.67 4.93
C ALA A 753 14.85 25.88 5.75
N TRP A 754 14.81 25.51 7.05
CA TRP A 754 13.64 25.73 7.91
C TRP A 754 13.76 27.02 8.72
N PHE A 755 12.63 27.70 8.96
CA PHE A 755 12.56 28.72 10.02
C PHE A 755 12.78 28.07 11.39
N VAL A 756 13.47 28.78 12.28
CA VAL A 756 13.71 28.37 13.66
C VAL A 756 12.38 28.10 14.37
N SER A 757 11.35 28.93 14.14
CA SER A 757 10.00 28.74 14.66
C SER A 757 9.38 27.38 14.32
N TYR A 758 9.61 26.85 13.12
CA TYR A 758 9.13 25.52 12.74
C TYR A 758 9.84 24.48 13.59
N SER A 759 11.17 24.50 13.59
CA SER A 759 11.99 23.55 14.35
C SER A 759 11.76 23.61 15.87
N GLU A 760 11.50 24.80 16.43
CA GLU A 760 11.22 25.01 17.85
C GLU A 760 9.88 24.42 18.28
N LEU A 761 8.91 24.34 17.35
CA LEU A 761 7.62 23.71 17.56
C LEU A 761 7.66 22.19 17.40
N VAL A 762 8.51 21.68 16.48
CA VAL A 762 8.51 20.25 16.11
C VAL A 762 9.73 19.47 16.58
N ALA A 763 10.81 20.07 17.08
CA ALA A 763 12.02 19.36 17.52
C ALA A 763 12.36 19.62 18.99
N ASP A 764 12.96 18.62 19.63
CA ASP A 764 13.53 18.74 20.95
C ASP A 764 14.83 19.55 20.89
N ARG A 765 15.07 20.39 21.91
CA ARG A 765 16.11 21.42 21.87
C ARG A 765 16.73 21.70 23.24
N ALA A 766 17.87 22.37 23.26
CA ALA A 766 18.51 22.78 24.50
C ALA A 766 17.74 23.92 25.19
N GLU A 767 17.59 23.87 26.51
CA GLU A 767 17.30 25.05 27.33
C GLU A 767 18.46 26.04 27.19
N LEU A 768 18.18 27.32 26.94
CA LEU A 768 19.20 28.35 26.77
C LEU A 768 19.41 29.15 28.05
N GLU A 769 20.67 29.48 28.34
CA GLU A 769 21.04 30.47 29.36
C GLU A 769 21.85 31.63 28.77
N LEU A 770 21.71 32.82 29.35
CA LEU A 770 22.40 34.02 28.90
C LEU A 770 23.77 34.17 29.59
N SER A 771 24.81 33.66 28.96
CA SER A 771 26.19 33.74 29.45
C SER A 771 26.97 34.86 28.75
N SER A 772 27.42 35.86 29.50
CA SER A 772 28.22 37.00 29.00
C SER A 772 27.61 37.78 27.81
N GLY A 773 26.28 37.73 27.64
CA GLY A 773 25.56 38.40 26.54
C GLY A 773 25.33 37.53 25.29
N VAL A 774 25.67 36.25 25.36
CA VAL A 774 25.42 35.25 24.31
C VAL A 774 24.50 34.17 24.88
N LEU A 775 23.57 33.66 24.07
CA LEU A 775 22.78 32.48 24.44
C LEU A 775 23.63 31.22 24.25
N THR A 776 23.69 30.38 25.27
CA THR A 776 24.41 29.11 25.26
C THR A 776 23.51 28.01 25.82
N PRO A 777 23.60 26.76 25.32
CA PRO A 777 22.94 25.61 25.94
C PRO A 777 23.27 25.54 27.43
N ARG A 778 22.22 25.38 28.25
CA ARG A 778 22.33 25.22 29.69
C ARG A 778 22.82 23.81 29.98
N LEU A 779 23.99 23.71 30.59
CA LEU A 779 24.61 22.44 30.97
C LEU A 779 24.41 22.15 32.46
N VAL A 780 24.17 20.88 32.79
CA VAL A 780 24.12 20.39 34.18
C VAL A 780 25.05 19.19 34.36
N GLN A 781 25.48 18.99 35.60
CA GLN A 781 26.21 17.80 36.05
C GLN A 781 25.42 16.52 35.68
N GLU A 782 26.05 15.58 35.01
CA GLU A 782 25.51 14.23 34.80
C GLU A 782 25.60 13.41 36.10
N PHE A 783 24.62 12.53 36.32
CA PHE A 783 24.56 11.62 37.46
C PHE A 783 24.27 10.19 36.97
N ASP A 784 24.86 9.19 37.61
CA ASP A 784 24.58 7.77 37.37
C ASP A 784 23.22 7.33 37.98
N ASP A 785 22.81 6.09 37.69
CA ASP A 785 21.56 5.49 38.21
C ASP A 785 21.47 5.44 39.75
N ASP A 786 22.61 5.45 40.44
CA ASP A 786 22.72 5.50 41.91
C ASP A 786 22.69 6.95 42.45
N GLY A 787 22.68 7.96 41.57
CA GLY A 787 22.63 9.38 41.89
C GLY A 787 23.98 10.00 42.25
N ASN A 788 25.11 9.40 41.83
CA ASN A 788 26.46 9.95 42.00
C ASN A 788 26.86 10.80 40.77
N PRO A 789 27.56 11.93 40.97
CA PRO A 789 28.01 12.76 39.85
C PRO A 789 29.08 12.04 39.00
N VAL A 790 28.91 12.07 37.68
CA VAL A 790 29.83 11.50 36.70
C VAL A 790 30.97 12.49 36.40
N TYR A 791 32.18 11.97 36.24
CA TYR A 791 33.40 12.74 35.99
C TYR A 791 34.16 12.16 34.80
N GLU A 792 34.87 13.02 34.05
CA GLU A 792 35.70 12.60 32.93
C GLU A 792 36.78 11.61 33.39
N VAL A 793 36.99 10.55 32.61
CA VAL A 793 38.03 9.54 32.81
C VAL A 793 38.93 9.42 31.59
N ASP A 794 40.18 9.02 31.79
CA ASP A 794 41.13 8.73 30.71
C ASP A 794 40.99 7.30 30.16
N GLU A 795 41.83 6.94 29.19
CA GLU A 795 41.84 5.62 28.52
C GLU A 795 42.10 4.44 29.48
N ASP A 796 42.72 4.69 30.65
CA ASP A 796 42.98 3.68 31.70
C ASP A 796 41.87 3.67 32.78
N GLY A 797 40.89 4.60 32.70
CA GLY A 797 39.78 4.73 33.65
C GLY A 797 40.11 5.55 34.90
N GLU A 798 41.20 6.32 34.91
CA GLU A 798 41.51 7.25 36.01
C GLU A 798 40.84 8.62 35.78
N LEU A 799 40.48 9.32 36.87
CA LEU A 799 39.77 10.61 36.81
C LEU A 799 40.65 11.71 36.19
N VAL A 800 40.12 12.40 35.17
CA VAL A 800 40.73 13.61 34.63
C VAL A 800 40.54 14.74 35.64
N LEU A 801 41.65 15.40 36.00
CA LEU A 801 41.67 16.46 37.01
C LEU A 801 41.93 17.83 36.39
N ASP A 802 41.28 18.85 36.94
CA ASP A 802 41.45 20.24 36.54
C ASP A 802 42.81 20.83 37.02
N SER A 803 43.03 22.11 36.73
CA SER A 803 44.25 22.83 37.14
C SER A 803 44.45 22.99 38.66
N ASN A 804 43.41 22.73 39.47
CA ASN A 804 43.44 22.75 40.93
C ASN A 804 43.60 21.35 41.54
N GLY A 805 43.37 20.29 40.75
CA GLY A 805 43.41 18.89 41.15
C GLY A 805 42.03 18.32 41.53
N ASP A 806 40.95 19.00 41.17
CA ASP A 806 39.58 18.53 41.37
C ASP A 806 39.10 17.78 40.10
N PRO A 807 38.33 16.68 40.22
CA PRO A 807 37.82 15.94 39.05
C PRO A 807 36.93 16.79 38.13
N ILE A 808 37.12 16.68 36.82
CA ILE A 808 36.34 17.42 35.82
C ILE A 808 34.97 16.74 35.65
N PRO A 809 33.85 17.45 35.90
CA PRO A 809 32.51 16.86 35.81
C PRO A 809 32.09 16.63 34.35
N VAL A 810 31.43 15.50 34.08
CA VAL A 810 30.71 15.34 32.81
C VAL A 810 29.46 16.21 32.86
N MET A 811 29.29 17.02 31.81
CA MET A 811 28.24 18.01 31.71
C MET A 811 27.33 17.66 30.54
N VAL A 812 26.04 17.44 30.83
CA VAL A 812 25.00 17.14 29.85
C VAL A 812 24.09 18.35 29.61
N THR A 813 23.53 18.45 28.40
CA THR A 813 22.62 19.54 28.04
C THR A 813 21.25 19.30 28.66
N VAL A 814 20.65 20.34 29.26
CA VAL A 814 19.25 20.29 29.68
C VAL A 814 18.39 20.46 28.43
N ASN A 815 17.61 19.44 28.09
CA ASN A 815 16.72 19.48 26.92
C ASN A 815 15.28 19.85 27.31
N ILE A 816 14.59 20.48 26.36
CA ILE A 816 13.17 20.83 26.37
C ILE A 816 12.52 20.09 25.21
N SER A 817 11.46 19.35 25.51
CA SER A 817 10.69 18.66 24.48
C SER A 817 9.97 19.62 23.54
N SER A 818 9.79 19.15 22.31
CA SER A 818 8.94 19.79 21.29
C SER A 818 7.51 19.99 21.81
N PRO A 819 6.91 21.18 21.64
CA PRO A 819 5.55 21.47 22.13
C PRO A 819 4.44 20.89 21.22
N LEU A 820 4.78 20.47 19.99
CA LEU A 820 3.95 19.65 19.11
C LEU A 820 4.52 18.23 19.03
N THR A 821 3.66 17.22 19.19
CA THR A 821 4.01 15.80 19.07
C THR A 821 3.27 15.17 17.88
N SER A 822 3.54 13.90 17.59
CA SER A 822 2.76 13.12 16.61
C SER A 822 1.27 12.98 17.01
N SER A 823 0.95 13.14 18.30
CA SER A 823 -0.41 13.20 18.84
C SER A 823 -0.91 14.64 18.96
N ALA A 824 -1.96 14.98 18.20
CA ALA A 824 -2.57 16.31 18.24
C ALA A 824 -3.27 16.62 19.57
N LEU A 825 -3.67 15.58 20.32
CA LEU A 825 -4.25 15.70 21.66
C LEU A 825 -3.20 16.02 22.73
N GLU A 826 -2.02 15.39 22.67
CA GLU A 826 -0.91 15.63 23.61
C GLU A 826 -0.18 16.96 23.34
N SER A 827 -0.31 17.49 22.12
CA SER A 827 0.26 18.77 21.70
C SER A 827 -0.28 19.93 22.55
N SER A 828 0.54 20.32 23.53
CA SER A 828 0.17 21.22 24.63
C SER A 828 0.07 22.71 24.24
N PHE A 829 0.71 23.09 23.13
CA PHE A 829 0.91 24.50 22.76
C PHE A 829 -0.40 25.30 22.62
N PHE A 830 -1.30 24.85 21.74
CA PHE A 830 -2.49 25.60 21.33
C PHE A 830 -3.57 25.70 22.43
N LEU A 831 -3.55 24.82 23.44
CA LEU A 831 -4.48 24.86 24.57
C LEU A 831 -4.29 26.13 25.43
N SER A 832 -3.07 26.66 25.48
CA SER A 832 -2.77 27.90 26.20
C SER A 832 -3.35 29.15 25.52
N LEU A 833 -3.44 29.15 24.19
CA LEU A 833 -3.88 30.30 23.39
C LEU A 833 -5.38 30.57 23.54
N LYS A 834 -6.23 29.57 23.78
CA LYS A 834 -7.66 29.78 24.07
C LYS A 834 -7.92 30.66 25.31
N VAL A 835 -7.00 30.65 26.29
CA VAL A 835 -7.09 31.50 27.48
C VAL A 835 -6.70 32.95 27.17
N VAL A 836 -5.86 33.18 26.16
CA VAL A 836 -5.40 34.52 25.74
C VAL A 836 -6.30 35.13 24.65
N ALA A 837 -6.87 34.31 23.77
CA ALA A 837 -7.78 34.74 22.69
C ALA A 837 -9.14 35.29 23.20
N HIS A 838 -9.39 35.28 24.52
CA HIS A 838 -10.48 36.04 25.12
C HIS A 838 -10.25 37.57 25.13
N ILE A 839 -9.14 38.06 24.56
CA ILE A 839 -9.01 39.45 24.11
C ILE A 839 -9.80 39.64 22.80
N LYS A 840 -11.13 39.43 22.86
CA LYS A 840 -12.04 40.15 21.97
C LYS A 840 -11.94 41.62 22.33
N GLY A 841 -11.71 42.49 21.34
CA GLY A 841 -11.44 43.90 21.58
C GLY A 841 -12.56 44.63 22.36
N THR A 842 -12.27 44.98 23.61
CA THR A 842 -12.96 46.01 24.42
C THR A 842 -11.95 46.73 25.31
#